data_AF-A0A6A2XX29-F1
#
_entry.id   AF-A0A6A2XX29-F1
#
_cell.length_a   1.000
_cell.length_b   1.000
_cell.length_c   1.000
_cell.angle_alpha   90.00
_cell.angle_beta   90.00
_cell.angle_gamma   90.00
#
_symmetry.space_group_name_H-M   'P 1'
#
loop_
_entity.id
_entity.type
_entity.pdbx_description
1 polymer ?
#
loop_
_entity_poly.entity_id
_entity_poly.type
_entity_poly.pdbx_seq_one_letter_code
_entity_poly.pdbx_strand_id
1 'polypeptide(L)'
;MDSLYVSLLVLSLTAFLPLSSSTCRKLSGGSSLSVENSDDVLISPNATLSAGFYPVGNNAYAFAIWFSKPTCLVLQHCTVIWMANRDHPVNGRRSKLLLLRTGNLILTDADQFNVWDTGTASLSSVHLQLNENGNLVLSNSQGTTLWKSFDSPTDTLLPLQPLTRHTILVSQRRKGRSAYNSRRIAMIDSFEEKKGRKTWVVSWQALGQPCRTHGLCGENSLCRYATSTGRKCSCLQGYKVKNQLDWSYGCEPEFDSSLVSTRGFTFTRLRNAEFYGYDYGVFYNKTLKECETECLQRADCKGFQYKINVNGVYECFPKALLRNGHQPPNFDGDVYIKVPKSYVALKKKKNKKKELSKKISSLGCGANFTINLERSFVESQEKGIMKFMLWFACALGGVEFISIFLVWLFLNRARGDENVGKEGYLLAATGFKGMTFYELKEATKNFSQEIGRGGAGIVYKGMLTDGRVVAVKRLNEANEGEAEFVAEVNTIGKLNHMNLIDMLGFCAEKKHRLLVYEYMEQGSLAEKLESHQLDWQKRYDIALGSAKGLAYLHDECLEWILHCDVKPQNILLDSGYRPKVSDFWLSELLDRGKLSKYSFSKIRGTRGYMAPEWVLNRPITSKVDVYSYGIVTLEMVTGKSPRKGIRWVEGEMDLVTWVRKSGKDQSRGWKK
;
A
#
# COMPACT_ATOMS: atom_id res chain seq x y z
N MET A 1 -38.47 60.57 24.12
CA MET A 1 -38.43 59.35 23.28
C MET A 1 -37.64 58.31 24.05
N ASP A 2 -38.33 57.56 24.91
CA ASP A 2 -37.70 56.89 26.05
C ASP A 2 -38.14 55.43 26.10
N SER A 3 -37.43 54.56 25.38
CA SER A 3 -37.47 53.09 25.51
C SER A 3 -36.53 52.42 24.50
N LEU A 4 -35.20 52.46 24.73
CA LEU A 4 -34.25 51.55 24.06
C LEU A 4 -32.83 51.47 24.67
N TYR A 5 -32.61 51.94 25.90
CA TYR A 5 -31.27 51.95 26.53
C TYR A 5 -31.15 51.29 27.92
N VAL A 6 -32.20 50.64 28.44
CA VAL A 6 -32.20 50.02 29.78
C VAL A 6 -32.59 48.53 29.73
N SER A 7 -31.91 47.76 28.88
CA SER A 7 -32.00 46.28 28.89
C SER A 7 -30.64 45.58 28.78
N LEU A 8 -29.56 46.35 28.98
CA LEU A 8 -28.22 45.86 29.33
C LEU A 8 -28.09 45.87 30.85
N LEU A 9 -28.49 44.79 31.56
CA LEU A 9 -27.97 44.41 32.90
C LEU A 9 -28.57 43.15 33.59
N VAL A 10 -29.42 42.32 32.95
CA VAL A 10 -30.11 41.19 33.65
C VAL A 10 -29.74 39.77 33.14
N LEU A 11 -28.87 39.62 32.14
CA LEU A 11 -28.51 38.30 31.56
C LEU A 11 -27.00 38.03 31.43
N SER A 12 -26.17 38.58 32.32
CA SER A 12 -24.71 38.34 32.35
C SER A 12 -24.21 37.44 33.49
N LEU A 13 -25.09 36.69 34.16
CA LEU A 13 -24.75 35.92 35.38
C LEU A 13 -25.15 34.42 35.38
N THR A 14 -25.46 33.85 34.20
CA THR A 14 -25.64 32.39 34.02
C THR A 14 -24.80 31.83 32.87
N ALA A 15 -23.56 32.31 32.75
CA ALA A 15 -22.51 31.70 31.93
C ALA A 15 -21.30 31.28 32.78
N PHE A 16 -21.54 30.75 33.98
CA PHE A 16 -20.64 29.77 34.55
C PHE A 16 -20.68 28.51 33.67
N LEU A 17 -19.93 28.56 32.56
CA LEU A 17 -19.36 27.35 31.99
C LEU A 17 -18.70 26.59 33.15
N PRO A 18 -18.92 25.28 33.31
CA PRO A 18 -18.09 24.54 34.22
C PRO A 18 -16.64 24.78 33.78
N LEU A 19 -15.76 25.13 34.72
CA LEU A 19 -14.34 24.86 34.49
C LEU A 19 -14.27 23.35 34.28
N SER A 20 -14.11 22.96 33.02
CA SER A 20 -13.82 21.59 32.64
C SER A 20 -12.47 21.27 33.26
N SER A 21 -12.51 20.80 34.51
CA SER A 21 -11.39 20.18 35.19
C SER A 21 -10.89 19.11 34.24
N SER A 22 -9.76 19.41 33.58
CA SER A 22 -9.08 18.53 32.63
C SER A 22 -8.41 17.43 33.45
N THR A 23 -9.26 16.63 34.08
CA THR A 23 -8.92 15.45 34.86
C THR A 23 -8.11 14.55 33.95
N CYS A 24 -6.88 14.27 34.37
CA CYS A 24 -5.99 13.35 33.64
C CYS A 24 -6.71 12.01 33.49
N ARG A 25 -7.26 11.76 32.30
CA ARG A 25 -7.98 10.52 31.99
C ARG A 25 -6.96 9.40 31.94
N LYS A 26 -6.85 8.67 33.05
CA LYS A 26 -6.23 7.34 33.08
C LYS A 26 -7.26 6.33 32.59
N LEU A 27 -6.87 5.42 31.70
CA LEU A 27 -7.75 4.33 31.28
C LEU A 27 -7.56 3.17 32.26
N SER A 28 -8.64 2.72 32.89
CA SER A 28 -8.61 1.66 33.92
C SER A 28 -8.92 0.28 33.33
N GLY A 29 -8.51 -0.79 34.02
CA GLY A 29 -8.83 -2.17 33.63
C GLY A 29 -10.33 -2.43 33.47
N GLY A 30 -10.73 -2.81 32.26
CA GLY A 30 -12.12 -2.99 31.83
C GLY A 30 -12.72 -1.81 31.06
N SER A 31 -12.00 -0.69 30.91
CA SER A 31 -12.43 0.47 30.13
C SER A 31 -11.97 0.41 28.67
N SER A 32 -12.60 1.19 27.80
CA SER A 32 -12.24 1.32 26.38
C SER A 32 -12.30 2.77 25.90
N LEU A 33 -11.49 3.09 24.88
CA LEU A 33 -11.61 4.27 24.04
C LEU A 33 -12.17 3.85 22.67
N SER A 34 -13.07 4.62 22.06
CA SER A 34 -13.69 4.32 20.76
C SER A 34 -13.33 5.34 19.68
N VAL A 35 -13.10 4.88 18.45
CA VAL A 35 -12.84 5.76 17.29
C VAL A 35 -14.01 6.69 16.96
N GLU A 36 -15.22 6.31 17.35
CA GLU A 36 -16.46 7.06 17.09
C GLU A 36 -16.68 8.23 18.05
N ASN A 37 -15.96 8.27 19.18
CA ASN A 37 -16.05 9.36 20.15
C ASN A 37 -14.79 10.25 20.07
N SER A 38 -14.92 11.47 19.57
CA SER A 38 -13.80 12.42 19.47
C SER A 38 -13.19 12.79 20.83
N ASP A 39 -13.94 12.61 21.91
CA ASP A 39 -13.51 12.96 23.27
C ASP A 39 -12.76 11.81 23.96
N ASP A 40 -12.70 10.61 23.36
CA ASP A 40 -11.98 9.44 23.90
C ASP A 40 -10.46 9.55 23.69
N VAL A 41 -9.89 10.57 24.33
CA VAL A 41 -8.47 10.95 24.25
C VAL A 41 -7.87 11.01 25.67
N LEU A 42 -6.71 10.38 25.83
CA LEU A 42 -5.85 10.52 27.01
C LEU A 42 -5.05 11.82 26.87
N ILE A 43 -4.96 12.62 27.94
CA ILE A 43 -4.27 13.91 27.94
C ILE A 43 -3.16 13.87 28.99
N SER A 44 -1.96 14.33 28.63
CA SER A 44 -0.84 14.46 29.58
C SER A 44 -1.18 15.46 30.70
N PRO A 45 -0.61 15.35 31.91
CA PRO A 45 -0.95 16.24 33.03
C PRO A 45 -0.82 17.75 32.71
N ASN A 46 0.15 18.12 31.88
CA ASN A 46 0.40 19.48 31.39
C ASN A 46 -0.37 19.88 30.12
N ALA A 47 -1.23 18.99 29.58
CA ALA A 47 -2.02 19.17 28.36
C ALA A 47 -1.23 19.60 27.11
N THR A 48 0.05 19.23 27.02
CA THR A 48 0.89 19.43 25.82
C THR A 48 0.78 18.28 24.83
N LEU A 49 0.44 17.08 25.32
CA LEU A 49 0.36 15.85 24.56
C LEU A 49 -1.00 15.16 24.74
N SER A 50 -1.46 14.55 23.66
CA SER A 50 -2.71 13.78 23.60
C SER A 50 -2.44 12.41 22.97
N ALA A 51 -3.14 11.38 23.44
CA ALA A 51 -3.12 10.04 22.85
C ALA A 51 -4.53 9.52 22.63
N GLY A 52 -4.82 9.05 21.41
CA GLY A 52 -6.18 8.71 20.98
C GLY A 52 -6.22 8.19 19.56
N PHE A 53 -7.42 8.07 18.99
CA PHE A 53 -7.57 7.75 17.57
C PHE A 53 -7.26 8.96 16.69
N TYR A 54 -6.35 8.79 15.74
CA TYR A 54 -5.89 9.83 14.82
C TYR A 54 -6.12 9.41 13.36
N PRO A 55 -6.73 10.26 12.50
CA PRO A 55 -6.99 9.93 11.10
C PRO A 55 -5.70 9.90 10.29
N VAL A 56 -5.42 8.78 9.62
CA VAL A 56 -4.26 8.57 8.73
C VAL A 56 -4.67 8.41 7.25
N GLY A 57 -5.96 8.35 6.95
CA GLY A 57 -6.53 8.33 5.61
C GLY A 57 -8.06 8.30 5.62
N ASN A 58 -8.68 8.17 4.44
CA ASN A 58 -10.13 8.07 4.32
C ASN A 58 -10.64 6.81 5.05
N ASN A 59 -11.41 7.01 6.12
CA ASN A 59 -11.92 5.96 7.02
C ASN A 59 -10.82 5.05 7.60
N ALA A 60 -9.59 5.57 7.76
CA ALA A 60 -8.44 4.84 8.27
C ALA A 60 -7.78 5.61 9.41
N TYR A 61 -7.66 4.98 10.58
CA TYR A 61 -7.24 5.58 11.84
C TYR A 61 -6.11 4.77 12.49
N ALA A 62 -5.24 5.44 13.24
CA ALA A 62 -4.25 4.81 14.09
C ALA A 62 -4.40 5.31 15.53
N PHE A 63 -4.16 4.45 16.52
CA PHE A 63 -3.96 4.93 17.88
C PHE A 63 -2.58 5.57 17.96
N ALA A 64 -2.54 6.87 18.27
CA ALA A 64 -1.36 7.72 18.12
C ALA A 64 -1.17 8.64 19.32
N ILE A 65 0.05 9.19 19.47
CA ILE A 65 0.38 10.27 20.40
C ILE A 65 0.77 11.50 19.58
N TRP A 66 0.28 12.69 19.91
CA TRP A 66 0.57 13.94 19.21
C TRP A 66 0.64 15.15 20.13
N PHE A 67 1.26 16.24 19.64
CA PHE A 67 1.26 17.55 20.30
C PHE A 67 -0.11 18.24 20.18
N SER A 68 -0.73 18.53 21.34
CA SER A 68 -2.07 19.13 21.44
C SER A 68 -2.06 20.64 21.13
N LYS A 69 -0.93 21.32 21.36
CA LYS A 69 -0.71 22.75 21.08
C LYS A 69 0.67 22.95 20.42
N PRO A 70 0.84 23.94 19.52
CA PRO A 70 -0.16 24.87 19.00
C PRO A 70 -0.88 24.37 17.74
N THR A 71 -0.43 23.26 17.14
CA THR A 71 -0.70 22.92 15.73
C THR A 71 -2.03 22.24 15.43
N CYS A 72 -2.75 21.70 16.42
CA CYS A 72 -4.07 21.10 16.18
C CYS A 72 -5.14 22.12 15.75
N LEU A 73 -4.98 23.42 16.04
CA LEU A 73 -6.02 24.44 15.86
C LEU A 73 -6.17 25.00 14.43
N VAL A 74 -5.26 24.71 13.49
CA VAL A 74 -5.19 25.46 12.21
C VAL A 74 -5.33 24.58 10.95
N LEU A 75 -5.00 23.28 11.01
CA LEU A 75 -4.88 22.45 9.80
C LEU A 75 -5.43 21.01 9.90
N GLN A 76 -6.12 20.63 10.99
CA GLN A 76 -6.55 19.23 11.26
C GLN A 76 -5.41 18.18 11.21
N HIS A 77 -4.15 18.62 11.25
CA HIS A 77 -2.97 17.78 11.14
C HIS A 77 -1.99 18.10 12.28
N CYS A 78 -2.27 17.53 13.47
CA CYS A 78 -1.39 17.62 14.62
C CYS A 78 -0.06 16.89 14.34
N THR A 79 1.03 17.29 15.00
CA THR A 79 2.31 16.58 14.87
C THR A 79 2.27 15.30 15.70
N VAL A 80 2.12 14.16 15.02
CA VAL A 80 2.20 12.81 15.62
C VAL A 80 3.65 12.45 15.90
N ILE A 81 3.90 11.90 17.09
CA ILE A 81 5.23 11.49 17.58
C ILE A 81 5.33 9.98 17.82
N TRP A 82 4.20 9.27 17.88
CA TRP A 82 4.15 7.82 18.06
C TRP A 82 2.83 7.25 17.51
N MET A 83 2.83 6.00 17.04
CA MET A 83 1.65 5.26 16.57
C MET A 83 1.77 3.78 16.92
N ALA A 84 0.71 3.18 17.48
CA ALA A 84 0.67 1.75 17.83
C ALA A 84 0.58 0.86 16.58
N ASN A 85 -0.45 1.08 15.77
CA ASN A 85 -0.84 0.24 14.63
C ASN A 85 -0.51 0.88 13.28
N ARG A 86 0.67 1.52 13.18
CA ARG A 86 1.07 2.35 12.03
C ARG A 86 0.89 1.67 10.67
N ASP A 87 1.32 0.41 10.57
CA ASP A 87 1.30 -0.34 9.32
C ASP A 87 -0.03 -1.09 9.11
N HIS A 88 -0.92 -1.09 10.10
CA HIS A 88 -2.26 -1.69 10.08
C HIS A 88 -3.33 -0.70 10.62
N PRO A 89 -3.69 0.37 9.88
CA PRO A 89 -4.75 1.29 10.30
C PRO A 89 -6.09 0.59 10.48
N VAL A 90 -6.84 0.98 11.51
CA VAL A 90 -8.20 0.49 11.79
C VAL A 90 -9.26 1.38 11.14
N ASN A 91 -10.48 0.86 11.03
CA ASN A 91 -11.66 1.54 10.49
C ASN A 91 -12.07 2.75 11.36
N GLY A 92 -12.68 3.76 10.75
CA GLY A 92 -13.25 4.93 11.44
C GLY A 92 -14.58 4.68 12.16
N ARG A 93 -15.06 3.44 12.20
CA ARG A 93 -16.28 3.01 12.90
C ARG A 93 -16.00 1.75 13.71
N ARG A 94 -16.69 1.56 14.83
CA ARG A 94 -16.66 0.39 15.74
C ARG A 94 -15.31 -0.02 16.33
N SER A 95 -14.18 0.50 15.87
CA SER A 95 -12.83 0.23 16.40
C SER A 95 -12.63 0.78 17.81
N LYS A 96 -11.95 0.03 18.68
CA LYS A 96 -11.76 0.38 20.10
C LYS A 96 -10.39 -0.01 20.63
N LEU A 97 -9.81 0.83 21.49
CA LEU A 97 -8.68 0.45 22.34
C LEU A 97 -9.25 -0.01 23.69
N LEU A 98 -9.04 -1.27 24.04
CA LEU A 98 -9.58 -1.96 25.22
C LEU A 98 -8.44 -2.30 26.18
N LEU A 99 -8.51 -1.82 27.43
CA LEU A 99 -7.63 -2.31 28.48
C LEU A 99 -8.33 -3.46 29.21
N LEU A 100 -7.91 -4.70 29.01
CA LEU A 100 -8.51 -5.84 29.68
C LEU A 100 -8.18 -5.85 31.19
N ARG A 101 -9.11 -6.37 32.00
CA ARG A 101 -8.88 -6.61 33.44
C ARG A 101 -7.71 -7.57 33.71
N THR A 102 -7.35 -8.41 32.74
CA THR A 102 -6.21 -9.33 32.78
C THR A 102 -4.86 -8.65 32.58
N GLY A 103 -4.82 -7.35 32.28
CA GLY A 103 -3.58 -6.61 32.10
C GLY A 103 -3.07 -6.48 30.66
N ASN A 104 -3.80 -6.96 29.66
CA ASN A 104 -3.44 -6.73 28.24
C ASN A 104 -4.15 -5.49 27.68
N LEU A 105 -3.41 -4.63 26.97
CA LEU A 105 -3.97 -3.50 26.22
C LEU A 105 -4.11 -3.92 24.76
N ILE A 106 -5.33 -3.91 24.24
CA ILE A 106 -5.69 -4.49 22.93
C ILE A 106 -6.38 -3.42 22.07
N LEU A 107 -5.91 -3.24 20.84
CA LEU A 107 -6.58 -2.44 19.82
C LEU A 107 -7.40 -3.35 18.90
N THR A 108 -8.71 -3.15 18.86
CA THR A 108 -9.61 -3.87 17.97
C THR A 108 -10.14 -2.99 16.84
N ASP A 109 -10.28 -3.60 15.66
CA ASP A 109 -10.93 -2.98 14.48
C ASP A 109 -12.46 -3.16 14.53
N ALA A 110 -13.17 -2.61 13.55
CA ALA A 110 -14.63 -2.71 13.39
C ALA A 110 -15.19 -4.15 13.47
N ASP A 111 -14.42 -5.12 12.98
CA ASP A 111 -14.75 -6.54 12.95
C ASP A 111 -14.35 -7.28 14.25
N GLN A 112 -14.01 -6.54 15.31
CA GLN A 112 -13.51 -7.01 16.61
C GLN A 112 -12.20 -7.82 16.57
N PHE A 113 -11.49 -7.77 15.43
CA PHE A 113 -10.17 -8.38 15.29
C PHE A 113 -9.12 -7.59 16.07
N ASN A 114 -8.22 -8.29 16.79
CA ASN A 114 -7.07 -7.68 17.47
C ASN A 114 -5.99 -7.29 16.45
N VAL A 115 -5.82 -5.99 16.23
CA VAL A 115 -4.84 -5.42 15.29
C VAL A 115 -3.48 -5.16 15.95
N TRP A 116 -3.47 -4.91 17.27
CA TRP A 116 -2.26 -4.64 18.04
C TRP A 116 -2.53 -4.85 19.52
N ASP A 117 -1.64 -5.55 20.23
CA ASP A 117 -1.69 -5.62 21.68
C ASP A 117 -0.31 -5.59 22.34
N THR A 118 -0.28 -5.35 23.65
CA THR A 118 0.95 -5.27 24.44
C THR A 118 1.50 -6.63 24.88
N GLY A 119 0.76 -7.72 24.70
CA GLY A 119 1.14 -9.06 25.16
C GLY A 119 1.27 -9.20 26.69
N THR A 120 0.76 -8.23 27.46
CA THR A 120 0.97 -8.13 28.90
C THR A 120 -0.11 -8.83 29.71
N ALA A 121 0.26 -9.32 30.90
CA ALA A 121 -0.67 -9.89 31.86
C ALA A 121 -0.37 -9.39 33.28
N SER A 122 -1.39 -9.26 34.12
CA SER A 122 -1.26 -8.95 35.54
C SER A 122 -2.41 -9.53 36.34
N LEU A 123 -2.12 -9.95 37.58
CA LEU A 123 -3.12 -10.38 38.57
C LEU A 123 -3.69 -9.20 39.38
N SER A 124 -3.02 -8.04 39.33
CA SER A 124 -3.44 -6.80 40.00
C SER A 124 -4.16 -5.87 39.03
N SER A 125 -4.98 -4.96 39.56
CA SER A 125 -5.66 -3.95 38.74
C SER A 125 -4.66 -3.09 37.96
N VAL A 126 -4.97 -2.83 36.69
CA VAL A 126 -4.11 -2.10 35.75
C VAL A 126 -4.69 -0.75 35.35
N HIS A 127 -3.79 0.18 34.99
CA HIS A 127 -4.15 1.45 34.38
C HIS A 127 -3.12 1.88 33.33
N LEU A 128 -3.60 2.61 32.32
CA LEU A 128 -2.81 3.22 31.25
C LEU A 128 -2.81 4.74 31.43
N GLN A 129 -1.64 5.36 31.38
CA GLN A 129 -1.44 6.80 31.55
C GLN A 129 -0.45 7.36 30.53
N LEU A 130 -0.76 8.54 29.99
CA LEU A 130 0.19 9.34 29.19
C LEU A 130 0.96 10.28 30.11
N ASN A 131 2.28 10.18 30.12
CA ASN A 131 3.16 11.03 30.91
C ASN A 131 3.53 12.32 30.17
N GLU A 132 4.02 13.32 30.90
CA GLU A 132 4.40 14.64 30.36
C GLU A 132 5.52 14.61 29.31
N ASN A 133 6.38 13.59 29.37
CA ASN A 133 7.44 13.35 28.38
C ASN A 133 6.95 12.60 27.13
N GLY A 134 5.65 12.27 27.04
CA GLY A 134 5.06 11.52 25.94
C GLY A 134 5.20 10.00 26.03
N ASN A 135 5.75 9.48 27.14
CA ASN A 135 5.74 8.05 27.38
C ASN A 135 4.34 7.60 27.80
N LEU A 136 3.73 6.71 27.02
CA LEU A 136 2.46 6.07 27.34
C LEU A 136 2.78 4.78 28.11
N VAL A 137 2.38 4.72 29.38
CA VAL A 137 2.81 3.67 30.31
C VAL A 137 1.60 2.89 30.81
N LEU A 138 1.70 1.56 30.72
CA LEU A 138 0.77 0.60 31.31
C LEU A 138 1.41 0.07 32.60
N SER A 139 0.72 0.24 33.73
CA SER A 139 1.20 -0.18 35.04
C SER A 139 0.10 -0.85 35.87
N ASN A 140 0.51 -1.65 36.85
CA ASN A 140 -0.40 -2.22 37.84
C ASN A 140 -0.53 -1.30 39.07
N SER A 141 -1.48 -1.62 39.96
CA SER A 141 -1.70 -0.92 41.22
C SER A 141 -0.56 -1.05 42.25
N GLN A 142 0.41 -1.95 42.02
CA GLN A 142 1.63 -2.10 42.81
C GLN A 142 2.77 -1.18 42.30
N GLY A 143 2.54 -0.39 41.24
CA GLY A 143 3.54 0.51 40.64
C GLY A 143 4.50 -0.17 39.66
N THR A 144 4.35 -1.47 39.38
CA THR A 144 5.13 -2.16 38.35
C THR A 144 4.72 -1.67 36.97
N THR A 145 5.69 -1.23 36.17
CA THR A 145 5.48 -0.95 34.74
C THR A 145 5.45 -2.27 33.97
N LEU A 146 4.36 -2.52 33.25
CA LEU A 146 4.15 -3.72 32.43
C LEU A 146 4.57 -3.47 30.97
N TRP A 147 4.30 -2.27 30.45
CA TRP A 147 4.66 -1.86 29.09
C TRP A 147 4.80 -0.33 29.00
N LYS A 148 5.62 0.15 28.07
CA LYS A 148 5.81 1.59 27.82
C LYS A 148 6.11 1.89 26.34
N SER A 149 5.53 2.94 25.77
CA SER A 149 5.71 3.29 24.34
C SER A 149 7.16 3.60 23.96
N PHE A 150 7.97 4.05 24.92
CA PHE A 150 9.38 4.40 24.70
C PHE A 150 10.26 3.23 24.25
N ASP A 151 9.88 1.97 24.55
CA ASP A 151 10.61 0.77 24.10
C ASP A 151 10.32 0.41 22.63
N SER A 152 9.36 1.07 21.99
CA SER A 152 8.95 0.81 20.61
C SER A 152 8.71 2.12 19.84
N PRO A 153 9.76 2.93 19.57
CA PRO A 153 9.61 4.18 18.81
C PRO A 153 9.19 3.94 17.36
N THR A 154 8.62 4.97 16.74
CA THR A 154 8.22 4.95 15.32
C THR A 154 9.27 5.64 14.44
N ASP A 155 9.09 6.92 14.15
CA ASP A 155 9.98 7.77 13.35
C ASP A 155 10.60 8.92 14.14
N THR A 156 10.13 9.12 15.38
CA THR A 156 10.48 10.24 16.26
C THR A 156 11.12 9.69 17.54
N LEU A 157 12.13 10.39 18.05
CA LEU A 157 12.76 10.15 19.34
C LEU A 157 12.48 11.36 20.24
N LEU A 158 11.96 11.13 21.44
CA LEU A 158 11.58 12.19 22.36
C LEU A 158 12.67 12.51 23.40
N PRO A 159 12.67 13.70 24.02
CA PRO A 159 13.55 14.00 25.14
C PRO A 159 13.46 12.94 26.24
N LEU A 160 14.61 12.55 26.80
CA LEU A 160 14.74 11.48 27.81
C LEU A 160 14.35 10.06 27.33
N GLN A 161 14.03 9.85 26.05
CA GLN A 161 13.83 8.51 25.51
C GLN A 161 15.18 7.80 25.30
N PRO A 162 15.41 6.61 25.88
CA PRO A 162 16.68 5.90 25.72
C PRO A 162 16.91 5.44 24.27
N LEU A 163 17.98 5.93 23.65
CA LEU A 163 18.48 5.44 22.37
C LEU A 163 19.53 4.36 22.62
N THR A 164 19.18 3.10 22.36
CA THR A 164 20.07 1.93 22.55
C THR A 164 20.60 1.41 21.21
N ARG A 165 21.60 0.52 21.25
CA ARG A 165 22.10 -0.24 20.09
C ARG A 165 20.98 -0.96 19.30
N HIS A 166 19.90 -1.35 19.97
CA HIS A 166 18.80 -2.15 19.40
C HIS A 166 17.60 -1.29 19.00
N THR A 167 17.64 0.03 19.26
CA THR A 167 16.55 0.96 18.94
C THR A 167 16.55 1.26 17.44
N ILE A 168 15.44 0.96 16.77
CA ILE A 168 15.26 1.20 15.33
C ILE A 168 14.23 2.30 15.11
N LEU A 169 14.59 3.32 14.32
CA LEU A 169 13.66 4.35 13.85
C LEU A 169 13.29 4.07 12.39
N VAL A 170 12.00 4.02 12.09
CA VAL A 170 11.44 3.68 10.77
C VAL A 170 10.66 4.89 10.24
N SER A 171 11.11 5.54 9.16
CA SER A 171 10.44 6.72 8.62
C SER A 171 9.06 6.41 8.00
N GLN A 172 8.15 7.40 8.00
CA GLN A 172 6.82 7.27 7.40
C GLN A 172 6.85 7.10 5.88
N ARG A 173 5.99 6.22 5.36
CA ARG A 173 5.91 5.86 3.94
C ARG A 173 4.96 6.80 3.17
N ARG A 174 5.48 7.88 2.58
CA ARG A 174 4.68 8.76 1.71
C ARG A 174 4.27 8.07 0.39
N LYS A 175 2.98 8.09 0.05
CA LYS A 175 2.49 7.80 -1.31
C LYS A 175 2.90 8.95 -2.24
N GLY A 176 3.74 8.70 -3.24
CA GLY A 176 4.11 9.67 -4.26
C GLY A 176 5.58 9.59 -4.73
N ARG A 177 5.89 10.32 -5.82
CA ARG A 177 7.16 10.31 -6.59
C ARG A 177 8.48 10.59 -5.82
N SER A 178 8.42 10.85 -4.51
CA SER A 178 9.58 11.31 -3.71
C SER A 178 9.89 10.44 -2.47
N ALA A 179 9.31 9.24 -2.36
CA ALA A 179 9.53 8.34 -1.20
C ALA A 179 11.01 8.01 -0.93
N TYR A 180 11.87 8.03 -1.96
CA TYR A 180 13.32 7.78 -1.85
C TYR A 180 14.16 8.99 -1.43
N ASN A 181 13.55 10.14 -1.09
CA ASN A 181 14.29 11.37 -0.72
C ASN A 181 14.22 11.71 0.79
N SER A 182 13.51 10.91 1.58
CA SER A 182 13.22 11.16 3.00
C SER A 182 13.85 10.14 3.96
N ARG A 183 14.97 9.50 3.59
CA ARG A 183 15.85 8.80 4.55
C ARG A 183 16.77 9.83 5.22
N ARG A 184 16.21 10.66 6.10
CA ARG A 184 16.97 11.64 6.90
C ARG A 184 16.63 11.45 8.37
N ILE A 185 17.64 11.22 9.19
CA ILE A 185 17.55 11.45 10.63
C ILE A 185 17.93 12.92 10.83
N ALA A 186 17.01 13.67 11.42
CA ALA A 186 17.17 15.08 11.74
C ALA A 186 16.68 15.31 13.17
N MET A 187 17.40 16.11 13.94
CA MET A 187 16.86 16.66 15.18
C MET A 187 16.02 17.90 14.82
N ILE A 188 14.83 17.93 15.41
CA ILE A 188 13.88 19.03 15.32
C ILE A 188 13.68 19.46 16.77
N ASP A 189 14.44 20.47 17.21
CA ASP A 189 14.47 20.91 18.62
C ASP A 189 13.70 22.21 18.87
N SER A 190 13.35 22.95 17.82
CA SER A 190 12.90 24.33 17.92
C SER A 190 11.66 24.60 17.08
N PHE A 191 10.72 25.32 17.71
CA PHE A 191 9.52 25.87 17.10
C PHE A 191 9.77 27.36 16.88
N GLU A 192 9.89 27.79 15.62
CA GLU A 192 10.11 29.20 15.31
C GLU A 192 8.80 29.84 14.83
N GLU A 193 8.49 31.03 15.34
CA GLU A 193 7.29 31.79 14.97
C GLU A 193 7.65 32.84 13.92
N LYS A 194 7.45 32.50 12.64
CA LYS A 194 7.66 33.43 11.52
C LYS A 194 6.30 33.92 11.00
N LYS A 195 6.06 35.23 11.15
CA LYS A 195 4.84 35.92 10.70
C LYS A 195 3.54 35.28 11.21
N GLY A 196 3.47 34.97 12.51
CA GLY A 196 2.31 34.33 13.14
C GLY A 196 2.07 32.86 12.75
N ARG A 197 2.95 32.28 11.92
CA ARG A 197 2.90 30.85 11.57
C ARG A 197 4.02 30.13 12.31
N LYS A 198 3.64 29.32 13.30
CA LYS A 198 4.55 28.48 14.07
C LYS A 198 4.97 27.27 13.24
N THR A 199 6.26 27.08 13.01
CA THR A 199 6.80 25.99 12.19
C THR A 199 7.97 25.29 12.86
N TRP A 200 8.04 23.97 12.72
CA TRP A 200 9.20 23.17 13.08
C TRP A 200 10.44 23.57 12.29
N VAL A 201 11.55 23.79 12.99
CA VAL A 201 12.87 24.07 12.40
C VAL A 201 13.78 22.86 12.60
N VAL A 202 14.52 22.51 11.55
CA VAL A 202 15.58 21.49 11.63
C VAL A 202 16.85 22.19 12.10
N SER A 203 17.27 21.94 13.33
CA SER A 203 18.53 22.46 13.86
C SER A 203 19.74 21.64 13.40
N TRP A 204 19.56 20.33 13.25
CA TRP A 204 20.64 19.41 12.90
C TRP A 204 20.15 18.22 12.07
N GLN A 205 21.02 17.70 11.18
CA GLN A 205 20.74 16.53 10.34
C GLN A 205 21.98 15.64 10.21
N ALA A 206 21.80 14.32 10.38
CA ALA A 206 22.90 13.36 10.41
C ALA A 206 23.65 13.23 9.05
N LEU A 207 22.96 13.50 7.94
CA LEU A 207 23.51 13.45 6.59
C LEU A 207 23.13 14.72 5.81
N GLY A 208 23.75 15.85 6.18
CA GLY A 208 23.53 17.14 5.51
C GLY A 208 23.99 17.22 4.05
N GLN A 209 24.77 16.23 3.60
CA GLN A 209 25.25 16.10 2.22
C GLN A 209 24.66 14.84 1.56
N PRO A 210 23.42 14.89 1.04
CA PRO A 210 22.76 13.78 0.35
C PRO A 210 23.66 12.93 -0.54
N CYS A 211 24.40 13.52 -1.49
CA CYS A 211 25.21 12.78 -2.45
C CYS A 211 26.44 12.04 -1.87
N ARG A 212 26.79 12.26 -0.59
CA ARG A 212 27.79 11.44 0.12
C ARG A 212 27.23 10.10 0.63
N THR A 213 25.93 9.88 0.56
CA THR A 213 25.33 8.62 1.03
C THR A 213 25.63 7.48 0.06
N HIS A 214 26.24 6.40 0.57
CA HIS A 214 26.72 5.26 -0.21
C HIS A 214 25.61 4.62 -1.08
N GLY A 215 25.91 4.35 -2.35
CA GLY A 215 25.02 3.65 -3.29
C GLY A 215 23.75 4.39 -3.75
N LEU A 216 23.57 5.69 -3.45
CA LEU A 216 22.33 6.43 -3.75
C LEU A 216 21.95 6.54 -5.23
N CYS A 217 22.96 6.78 -6.06
CA CYS A 217 22.87 6.66 -7.50
C CYS A 217 23.73 5.44 -7.81
N GLY A 218 23.13 4.42 -8.43
CA GLY A 218 23.75 3.11 -8.59
C GLY A 218 24.98 3.13 -9.51
N GLU A 219 25.44 1.94 -9.87
CA GLU A 219 26.64 1.78 -10.68
C GLU A 219 26.60 2.55 -12.00
N ASN A 220 27.74 3.08 -12.44
CA ASN A 220 27.92 3.87 -13.65
C ASN A 220 27.07 5.16 -13.70
N SER A 221 26.81 5.75 -12.54
CA SER A 221 26.04 7.00 -12.41
C SER A 221 26.70 8.02 -11.46
N LEU A 222 26.23 9.27 -11.55
CA LEU A 222 26.75 10.44 -10.85
C LEU A 222 25.62 11.18 -10.12
N CYS A 223 25.84 11.48 -8.84
CA CYS A 223 24.98 12.32 -8.01
C CYS A 223 25.42 13.79 -8.05
N ARG A 224 24.49 14.71 -8.30
CA ARG A 224 24.69 16.15 -8.14
C ARG A 224 23.69 16.71 -7.14
N TYR A 225 24.09 17.76 -6.41
CA TYR A 225 23.15 18.55 -5.61
C TYR A 225 22.17 19.29 -6.52
N ALA A 226 20.92 19.36 -6.09
CA ALA A 226 19.85 20.06 -6.80
C ALA A 226 18.96 20.76 -5.78
N THR A 227 18.70 22.05 -5.97
CA THR A 227 17.97 22.89 -5.00
C THR A 227 16.53 22.45 -4.75
N SER A 228 15.85 21.91 -5.77
CA SER A 228 14.44 21.48 -5.67
C SER A 228 14.23 20.07 -5.10
N THR A 229 15.22 19.18 -5.20
CA THR A 229 15.08 17.75 -4.82
C THR A 229 16.15 17.28 -3.82
N GLY A 230 17.07 18.16 -3.40
CA GLY A 230 18.27 17.83 -2.61
C GLY A 230 19.36 17.09 -3.39
N ARG A 231 18.98 16.24 -4.37
CA ARG A 231 19.88 15.46 -5.23
C ARG A 231 19.30 15.23 -6.62
N LYS A 232 20.17 14.96 -7.59
CA LYS A 232 19.84 14.51 -8.95
C LYS A 232 20.85 13.47 -9.41
N CYS A 233 20.38 12.26 -9.71
CA CYS A 233 21.20 11.23 -10.35
C CYS A 233 21.25 11.42 -11.87
N SER A 234 22.34 11.00 -12.50
CA SER A 234 22.52 11.01 -13.95
C SER A 234 23.50 9.91 -14.38
N CYS A 235 23.29 9.29 -15.54
CA CYS A 235 24.23 8.29 -16.04
C CYS A 235 25.54 8.92 -16.53
N LEU A 236 26.62 8.15 -16.44
CA LEU A 236 27.90 8.52 -17.03
C LEU A 236 27.84 8.51 -18.57
N GLN A 237 28.76 9.24 -19.21
CA GLN A 237 28.83 9.27 -20.66
C GLN A 237 29.17 7.89 -21.22
N GLY A 238 28.32 7.36 -22.11
CA GLY A 238 28.42 5.98 -22.58
C GLY A 238 27.49 5.00 -21.88
N TYR A 239 26.68 5.46 -20.92
CA TYR A 239 25.75 4.64 -20.16
C TYR A 239 24.32 5.21 -20.22
N LYS A 240 23.33 4.32 -20.27
CA LYS A 240 21.88 4.60 -20.21
C LYS A 240 21.29 4.03 -18.92
N VAL A 241 20.19 4.61 -18.45
CA VAL A 241 19.58 4.22 -17.16
C VAL A 241 18.92 2.83 -17.25
N LYS A 242 19.16 1.95 -16.27
CA LYS A 242 18.53 0.62 -16.23
C LYS A 242 17.05 0.71 -15.85
N ASN A 243 16.72 1.53 -14.86
CA ASN A 243 15.37 1.71 -14.35
C ASN A 243 15.09 3.20 -14.09
N GLN A 244 14.09 3.77 -14.79
CA GLN A 244 13.74 5.18 -14.66
C GLN A 244 13.05 5.53 -13.33
N LEU A 245 12.46 4.53 -12.65
CA LEU A 245 11.74 4.70 -11.39
C LEU A 245 12.66 4.55 -10.16
N ASP A 246 13.78 3.82 -10.30
CA ASP A 246 14.72 3.55 -9.21
C ASP A 246 16.17 3.62 -9.69
N TRP A 247 16.84 4.71 -9.28
CA TRP A 247 18.24 4.98 -9.62
C TRP A 247 19.26 4.11 -8.87
N SER A 248 18.84 3.30 -7.88
CA SER A 248 19.76 2.39 -7.18
C SER A 248 20.29 1.26 -8.10
N TYR A 249 19.53 0.90 -9.14
CA TYR A 249 19.97 -0.03 -10.20
C TYR A 249 21.11 0.55 -11.07
N GLY A 250 21.27 1.87 -11.07
CA GLY A 250 22.31 2.55 -11.86
C GLY A 250 22.07 2.50 -13.36
N CYS A 251 23.16 2.41 -14.11
CA CYS A 251 23.21 2.54 -15.55
C CYS A 251 24.00 1.40 -16.21
N GLU A 252 23.60 1.04 -17.43
CA GLU A 252 24.23 0.02 -18.28
C GLU A 252 24.86 0.68 -19.53
N PRO A 253 25.92 0.10 -20.11
CA PRO A 253 26.60 0.69 -21.26
C PRO A 253 25.68 0.77 -22.49
N GLU A 254 25.84 1.83 -23.29
CA GLU A 254 25.21 1.98 -24.61
C GLU A 254 25.95 1.21 -25.73
N PHE A 255 27.01 0.50 -25.37
CA PHE A 255 27.91 -0.22 -26.28
C PHE A 255 28.14 -1.64 -25.77
N ASP A 256 28.31 -2.59 -26.69
CA ASP A 256 28.68 -3.95 -26.33
C ASP A 256 30.17 -3.98 -25.91
N SER A 257 30.43 -4.36 -24.66
CA SER A 257 31.76 -4.49 -24.10
C SER A 257 32.47 -5.80 -24.48
N SER A 258 31.74 -6.81 -24.96
CA SER A 258 32.30 -8.13 -25.28
C SER A 258 33.03 -8.18 -26.63
N LEU A 259 32.65 -7.31 -27.57
CA LEU A 259 33.15 -7.29 -28.95
C LEU A 259 34.41 -6.42 -29.16
N VAL A 260 34.98 -5.85 -28.10
CA VAL A 260 36.07 -4.85 -28.20
C VAL A 260 37.39 -5.42 -27.70
N SER A 261 38.35 -5.60 -28.61
CA SER A 261 39.71 -6.00 -28.25
C SER A 261 40.37 -5.00 -27.29
N THR A 262 41.27 -5.48 -26.42
CA THR A 262 41.88 -4.70 -25.33
C THR A 262 42.59 -3.41 -25.77
N ARG A 263 42.98 -3.28 -27.04
CA ARG A 263 43.62 -2.08 -27.63
C ARG A 263 42.62 -1.03 -28.14
N GLY A 264 41.33 -1.33 -28.11
CA GLY A 264 40.22 -0.51 -28.64
C GLY A 264 39.69 0.62 -27.73
N PHE A 265 40.22 0.76 -26.51
CA PHE A 265 39.68 1.69 -25.49
C PHE A 265 40.38 3.06 -25.47
N THR A 266 39.68 4.06 -24.94
CA THR A 266 40.13 5.44 -24.68
C THR A 266 39.40 5.98 -23.45
N PHE A 267 39.80 7.14 -22.93
CA PHE A 267 39.17 7.74 -21.75
C PHE A 267 38.33 8.98 -22.09
N THR A 268 37.20 9.15 -21.39
CA THR A 268 36.45 10.41 -21.35
C THR A 268 36.55 11.06 -19.99
N ARG A 269 37.06 12.29 -19.94
CA ARG A 269 37.25 13.11 -18.74
C ARG A 269 35.92 13.68 -18.25
N LEU A 270 35.58 13.40 -16.99
CA LEU A 270 34.52 14.03 -16.21
C LEU A 270 35.19 14.94 -15.17
N ARG A 271 34.89 16.24 -15.21
CA ARG A 271 35.56 17.24 -14.37
C ARG A 271 34.92 17.38 -12.98
N ASN A 272 35.76 17.69 -11.98
CA ASN A 272 35.35 18.05 -10.62
C ASN A 272 34.40 17.02 -9.99
N ALA A 273 34.67 15.74 -10.20
CA ALA A 273 33.84 14.63 -9.74
C ALA A 273 34.68 13.67 -8.92
N GLU A 274 34.10 13.18 -7.82
CA GLU A 274 34.70 12.20 -6.92
C GLU A 274 33.95 10.88 -7.06
N PHE A 275 34.69 9.79 -7.26
CA PHE A 275 34.18 8.43 -7.05
C PHE A 275 34.98 7.85 -5.88
N TYR A 276 34.34 7.57 -4.75
CA TYR A 276 35.04 7.08 -3.55
C TYR A 276 34.87 5.57 -3.33
N GLY A 277 35.96 4.92 -2.96
CA GLY A 277 36.05 3.46 -2.83
C GLY A 277 36.13 2.73 -4.18
N TYR A 278 36.12 1.40 -4.11
CA TYR A 278 36.27 0.47 -5.25
C TYR A 278 37.57 0.68 -6.05
N ASP A 279 38.62 1.07 -5.33
CA ASP A 279 39.98 1.29 -5.84
C ASP A 279 40.78 -0.02 -5.88
N TYR A 280 41.63 -0.17 -6.91
CA TYR A 280 42.68 -1.20 -6.90
C TYR A 280 43.87 -0.84 -6.00
N GLY A 281 44.00 0.43 -5.62
CA GLY A 281 45.10 0.99 -4.85
C GLY A 281 45.28 2.48 -5.15
N VAL A 282 46.15 3.13 -4.38
CA VAL A 282 46.55 4.53 -4.58
C VAL A 282 47.98 4.55 -5.12
N PHE A 283 48.18 5.20 -6.27
CA PHE A 283 49.50 5.34 -6.88
C PHE A 283 49.92 6.82 -6.86
N TYR A 284 50.97 7.10 -6.10
CA TYR A 284 51.53 8.44 -5.92
C TYR A 284 52.54 8.77 -7.02
N ASN A 285 52.64 10.06 -7.36
CA ASN A 285 53.63 10.62 -8.28
C ASN A 285 53.66 9.99 -9.68
N LYS A 286 52.53 9.40 -10.13
CA LYS A 286 52.35 8.98 -11.52
C LYS A 286 51.75 10.11 -12.34
N THR A 287 52.25 10.31 -13.54
CA THR A 287 51.64 11.21 -14.54
C THR A 287 50.29 10.66 -15.01
N LEU A 288 49.46 11.52 -15.60
CA LEU A 288 48.17 11.15 -16.18
C LEU A 288 48.29 9.98 -17.18
N LYS A 289 49.33 9.99 -18.03
CA LYS A 289 49.55 8.97 -19.06
C LYS A 289 49.99 7.61 -18.49
N GLU A 290 50.73 7.62 -17.39
CA GLU A 290 51.03 6.39 -16.64
C GLU A 290 49.77 5.84 -15.98
N CYS A 291 48.93 6.70 -15.40
CA CYS A 291 47.64 6.30 -14.81
C CYS A 291 46.67 5.72 -15.86
N GLU A 292 46.61 6.30 -17.07
CA GLU A 292 45.91 5.71 -18.22
C GLU A 292 46.43 4.30 -18.54
N THR A 293 47.75 4.13 -18.52
CA THR A 293 48.41 2.85 -18.82
C THR A 293 48.10 1.78 -17.77
N GLU A 294 48.15 2.12 -16.48
CA GLU A 294 47.74 1.24 -15.36
C GLU A 294 46.30 0.70 -15.53
N CYS A 295 45.37 1.57 -15.93
CA CYS A 295 43.97 1.17 -16.15
C CYS A 295 43.73 0.45 -17.50
N LEU A 296 44.61 0.64 -18.50
CA LEU A 296 44.55 -0.10 -19.76
C LEU A 296 45.11 -1.52 -19.63
N GLN A 297 46.16 -1.72 -18.83
CA GLN A 297 46.74 -3.04 -18.56
C GLN A 297 45.77 -3.97 -17.80
N ARG A 298 44.86 -3.40 -17.00
CA ARG A 298 43.83 -4.15 -16.25
C ARG A 298 42.56 -4.31 -17.09
N ALA A 299 42.15 -5.57 -17.33
CA ALA A 299 40.93 -5.89 -18.07
C ALA A 299 39.69 -5.23 -17.43
N ASP A 300 39.52 -5.42 -16.11
CA ASP A 300 38.32 -5.00 -15.38
C ASP A 300 38.29 -3.52 -14.97
N CYS A 301 39.41 -2.79 -15.07
CA CYS A 301 39.43 -1.37 -14.72
C CYS A 301 38.43 -0.59 -15.61
N LYS A 302 37.47 0.10 -14.98
CA LYS A 302 36.39 0.86 -15.66
C LYS A 302 36.74 2.33 -15.87
N GLY A 303 37.81 2.80 -15.24
CA GLY A 303 38.28 4.18 -15.27
C GLY A 303 39.21 4.45 -14.10
N PHE A 304 39.63 5.71 -13.93
CA PHE A 304 40.46 6.11 -12.80
C PHE A 304 40.12 7.51 -12.31
N GLN A 305 40.29 7.77 -11.01
CA GLN A 305 40.35 9.12 -10.46
C GLN A 305 41.79 9.62 -10.61
N TYR A 306 41.95 10.89 -10.99
CA TYR A 306 43.23 11.59 -10.99
C TYR A 306 43.03 12.95 -10.32
N LYS A 307 43.78 13.21 -9.25
CA LYS A 307 43.72 14.46 -8.49
C LYS A 307 45.11 14.85 -7.97
N ILE A 308 45.23 16.08 -7.49
CA ILE A 308 46.42 16.57 -6.82
C ILE A 308 46.10 16.60 -5.32
N ASN A 309 47.02 16.15 -4.47
CA ASN A 309 46.84 16.23 -3.02
C ASN A 309 47.32 17.57 -2.46
N VAL A 310 47.10 17.78 -1.15
CA VAL A 310 47.44 19.03 -0.44
C VAL A 310 48.95 19.36 -0.54
N ASN A 311 49.79 18.34 -0.76
CA ASN A 311 51.24 18.48 -0.87
C ASN A 311 51.71 18.66 -2.34
N GLY A 312 50.79 18.88 -3.29
CA GLY A 312 51.11 19.06 -4.71
C GLY A 312 51.43 17.76 -5.47
N VAL A 313 51.32 16.59 -4.84
CA VAL A 313 51.64 15.30 -5.47
C VAL A 313 50.42 14.78 -6.23
N TYR A 314 50.65 14.31 -7.47
CA TYR A 314 49.62 13.63 -8.27
C TYR A 314 49.27 12.26 -7.70
N GLU A 315 47.97 12.00 -7.54
CA GLU A 315 47.42 10.75 -7.05
C GLU A 315 46.51 10.10 -8.11
N CYS A 316 46.84 8.86 -8.45
CA CYS A 316 46.14 8.02 -9.41
C CYS A 316 45.39 6.90 -8.68
N PHE A 317 44.09 6.76 -8.94
CA PHE A 317 43.25 5.72 -8.33
C PHE A 317 42.47 4.93 -9.40
N PRO A 318 43.00 3.80 -9.89
CA PRO A 318 42.29 2.92 -10.83
C PRO A 318 41.07 2.26 -10.17
N LYS A 319 39.91 2.35 -10.83
CA LYS A 319 38.62 1.90 -10.31
C LYS A 319 38.19 0.55 -10.87
N ALA A 320 37.88 -0.38 -9.98
CA ALA A 320 37.23 -1.66 -10.30
C ALA A 320 35.74 -1.47 -10.62
N LEU A 321 35.05 -0.58 -9.91
CA LEU A 321 33.64 -0.22 -10.14
C LEU A 321 33.44 1.29 -10.10
N LEU A 322 32.56 1.80 -10.97
CA LEU A 322 32.13 3.20 -10.96
C LEU A 322 30.90 3.37 -10.07
N ARG A 323 31.10 3.28 -8.75
CA ARG A 323 30.08 3.53 -7.72
C ARG A 323 30.41 4.76 -6.89
N ASN A 324 29.41 5.27 -6.17
CA ASN A 324 29.53 6.42 -5.27
C ASN A 324 30.00 7.72 -5.96
N GLY A 325 29.73 7.86 -7.25
CA GLY A 325 30.06 9.07 -7.99
C GLY A 325 29.26 10.27 -7.51
N HIS A 326 29.93 11.35 -7.09
CA HIS A 326 29.29 12.64 -6.86
C HIS A 326 30.14 13.82 -7.30
N GLN A 327 29.51 14.99 -7.40
CA GLN A 327 30.14 16.25 -7.79
C GLN A 327 29.97 17.28 -6.67
N PRO A 328 30.93 17.41 -5.74
CA PRO A 328 30.93 18.47 -4.74
C PRO A 328 31.16 19.84 -5.38
N PRO A 329 30.66 20.94 -4.78
CA PRO A 329 31.25 22.24 -5.02
C PRO A 329 32.73 22.20 -4.57
N ASN A 330 33.62 22.78 -5.39
CA ASN A 330 35.05 22.95 -5.12
C ASN A 330 35.87 21.63 -4.99
N PHE A 331 35.46 20.54 -5.62
CA PHE A 331 36.33 19.35 -5.72
C PHE A 331 37.38 19.52 -6.82
N ASP A 332 38.66 19.52 -6.45
CA ASP A 332 39.78 19.57 -7.39
C ASP A 332 40.28 18.16 -7.72
N GLY A 333 39.70 17.58 -8.77
CA GLY A 333 39.98 16.21 -9.18
C GLY A 333 39.02 15.73 -10.26
N ASP A 334 39.55 14.91 -11.17
CA ASP A 334 38.85 14.48 -12.37
C ASP A 334 38.77 12.96 -12.46
N VAL A 335 37.72 12.45 -13.11
CA VAL A 335 37.56 11.02 -13.39
C VAL A 335 37.66 10.76 -14.88
N TYR A 336 38.44 9.76 -15.24
CA TYR A 336 38.68 9.33 -16.61
C TYR A 336 38.01 7.98 -16.82
N ILE A 337 36.88 7.99 -17.54
CA ILE A 337 36.01 6.83 -17.72
C ILE A 337 36.45 6.06 -18.98
N LYS A 338 36.71 4.76 -18.86
CA LYS A 338 37.15 3.89 -19.98
C LYS A 338 35.98 3.60 -20.91
N VAL A 339 36.10 3.98 -22.18
CA VAL A 339 35.07 3.77 -23.22
C VAL A 339 35.70 3.32 -24.54
N PRO A 340 34.97 2.60 -25.42
CA PRO A 340 35.50 2.24 -26.74
C PRO A 340 35.78 3.45 -27.63
N LYS A 341 36.89 3.42 -28.37
CA LYS A 341 37.23 4.43 -29.41
C LYS A 341 36.13 4.52 -30.48
N SER A 342 35.50 3.40 -30.82
CA SER A 342 34.35 3.32 -31.73
C SER A 342 33.15 4.14 -31.24
N TYR A 343 32.79 4.04 -29.95
CA TYR A 343 31.73 4.84 -29.34
C TYR A 343 32.04 6.35 -29.41
N VAL A 344 33.28 6.75 -29.10
CA VAL A 344 33.70 8.17 -29.20
C VAL A 344 33.62 8.67 -30.65
N ALA A 345 34.02 7.86 -31.63
CA ALA A 345 33.90 8.20 -33.05
C ALA A 345 32.43 8.32 -33.50
N LEU A 346 31.55 7.41 -33.07
CA LEU A 346 30.11 7.47 -33.32
C LEU A 346 29.47 8.73 -32.69
N LYS A 347 29.84 9.09 -31.46
CA LYS A 347 29.42 10.35 -30.83
C LYS A 347 29.93 11.58 -31.58
N LYS A 348 31.18 11.59 -32.06
CA LYS A 348 31.68 12.67 -32.92
C LYS A 348 30.85 12.80 -34.22
N LYS A 349 30.51 11.69 -34.88
CA LYS A 349 29.61 11.70 -36.06
C LYS A 349 28.19 12.20 -35.72
N LYS A 350 27.57 11.72 -34.64
CA LYS A 350 26.24 12.19 -34.18
C LYS A 350 26.26 13.66 -33.80
N ASN A 351 27.29 14.13 -33.09
CA ASN A 351 27.45 15.54 -32.76
C ASN A 351 27.64 16.38 -34.02
N LYS A 352 28.49 15.97 -34.98
CA LYS A 352 28.66 16.67 -36.26
C LYS A 352 27.36 16.74 -37.08
N LYS A 353 26.50 15.71 -37.02
CA LYS A 353 25.14 15.75 -37.62
C LYS A 353 24.18 16.67 -36.86
N LYS A 354 24.26 16.71 -35.52
CA LYS A 354 23.45 17.60 -34.65
C LYS A 354 23.91 19.07 -34.74
N GLU A 355 25.18 19.29 -35.03
CA GLU A 355 25.83 20.57 -35.29
C GLU A 355 25.54 21.04 -36.72
N LEU A 356 25.49 20.12 -37.70
CA LEU A 356 24.97 20.40 -39.05
C LEU A 356 23.49 20.81 -39.02
N SER A 357 22.63 20.12 -38.25
CA SER A 357 21.26 20.58 -38.03
C SER A 357 21.19 21.91 -37.27
N LYS A 358 22.20 22.23 -36.43
CA LYS A 358 22.31 23.53 -35.76
C LYS A 358 22.83 24.64 -36.67
N LYS A 359 23.59 24.29 -37.72
CA LYS A 359 24.09 25.19 -38.76
C LYS A 359 23.03 25.53 -39.81
N ILE A 360 22.12 24.59 -40.08
CA ILE A 360 20.89 24.86 -40.86
C ILE A 360 19.99 25.85 -40.10
N SER A 361 19.98 25.81 -38.76
CA SER A 361 19.33 26.81 -37.91
C SER A 361 20.23 27.99 -37.51
N SER A 362 21.29 28.31 -38.27
CA SER A 362 22.19 29.46 -37.98
C SER A 362 22.32 30.46 -39.13
N LEU A 363 21.33 30.50 -40.04
CA LEU A 363 21.09 31.66 -40.91
C LEU A 363 20.25 32.67 -40.13
N GLY A 364 20.90 33.69 -39.59
CA GLY A 364 20.26 34.84 -38.93
C GLY A 364 20.78 35.13 -37.51
N CYS A 365 21.85 35.92 -37.41
CA CYS A 365 22.14 36.69 -36.20
C CYS A 365 23.04 37.91 -36.50
N GLY A 366 22.46 39.11 -36.43
CA GLY A 366 23.11 40.32 -35.91
C GLY A 366 24.07 41.12 -36.82
N ALA A 367 23.65 42.33 -37.18
CA ALA A 367 24.56 43.46 -37.42
C ALA A 367 23.90 44.76 -36.95
N ASN A 368 24.51 45.44 -35.97
CA ASN A 368 24.21 46.82 -35.59
C ASN A 368 25.34 47.71 -36.12
N PHE A 369 25.04 48.90 -36.68
CA PHE A 369 25.56 50.19 -36.15
C PHE A 369 25.04 51.43 -36.92
N THR A 370 24.38 52.36 -36.18
CA THR A 370 24.40 53.86 -36.29
C THR A 370 24.05 54.55 -37.63
N ILE A 371 23.71 55.85 -37.73
CA ILE A 371 23.89 57.02 -36.84
C ILE A 371 22.50 57.61 -36.43
N ASN A 372 22.36 58.92 -36.21
CA ASN A 372 21.48 59.53 -35.20
C ASN A 372 20.74 60.78 -35.74
N LEU A 373 19.68 61.24 -35.05
CA LEU A 373 19.22 62.65 -35.08
C LEU A 373 18.53 63.03 -33.75
N GLU A 374 18.77 64.25 -33.30
CA GLU A 374 18.39 64.79 -32.00
C GLU A 374 17.01 65.48 -32.04
N ARG A 375 16.09 65.13 -31.12
CA ARG A 375 14.93 65.97 -30.74
C ARG A 375 14.24 65.53 -29.44
N SER A 376 13.54 66.50 -28.85
CA SER A 376 13.02 66.55 -27.48
C SER A 376 11.76 65.73 -27.18
N PHE A 377 11.54 65.48 -25.88
CA PHE A 377 10.29 65.03 -25.22
C PHE A 377 8.97 65.48 -25.89
N VAL A 378 8.02 64.54 -26.04
CA VAL A 378 6.56 64.70 -25.79
C VAL A 378 5.98 63.35 -25.30
N GLU A 379 4.92 63.40 -24.50
CA GLU A 379 4.39 62.29 -23.67
C GLU A 379 3.14 61.58 -24.24
N SER A 380 3.05 60.26 -23.98
CA SER A 380 1.83 59.41 -23.95
C SER A 380 0.93 59.21 -25.19
N GLN A 381 0.67 57.94 -25.55
CA GLN A 381 -0.64 57.51 -26.07
C GLN A 381 -0.96 56.01 -25.83
N GLU A 382 -0.88 55.55 -24.58
CA GLU A 382 -0.90 54.10 -24.25
C GLU A 382 -2.29 53.42 -24.19
N LYS A 383 -3.39 54.14 -24.45
CA LYS A 383 -4.76 53.67 -24.09
C LYS A 383 -5.46 52.78 -25.13
N GLY A 384 -4.94 52.66 -26.36
CA GLY A 384 -5.57 51.87 -27.42
C GLY A 384 -5.30 50.36 -27.33
N ILE A 385 -4.01 49.99 -27.26
CA ILE A 385 -3.56 48.60 -27.40
C ILE A 385 -4.01 47.73 -26.22
N MET A 386 -3.96 48.24 -24.98
CA MET A 386 -4.44 47.49 -23.81
C MET A 386 -5.93 47.13 -23.89
N LYS A 387 -6.78 47.99 -24.47
CA LYS A 387 -8.20 47.70 -24.66
C LYS A 387 -8.43 46.55 -25.64
N PHE A 388 -7.69 46.51 -26.74
CA PHE A 388 -7.77 45.43 -27.73
C PHE A 388 -7.30 44.09 -27.13
N MET A 389 -6.16 44.08 -26.44
CA MET A 389 -5.61 42.88 -25.81
C MET A 389 -6.54 42.30 -24.73
N LEU A 390 -7.20 43.15 -23.94
CA LEU A 390 -8.19 42.73 -22.95
C LEU A 390 -9.42 42.11 -23.61
N TRP A 391 -9.94 42.70 -24.68
CA TRP A 391 -11.12 42.20 -25.38
C TRP A 391 -10.86 40.85 -26.07
N PHE A 392 -9.67 40.68 -26.65
CA PHE A 392 -9.22 39.41 -27.23
C PHE A 392 -9.08 38.30 -26.18
N ALA A 393 -8.52 38.60 -25.01
CA ALA A 393 -8.39 37.64 -23.90
C ALA A 393 -9.76 37.19 -23.37
N CYS A 394 -10.71 38.12 -23.22
CA CYS A 394 -12.09 37.80 -22.81
C CYS A 394 -12.82 36.93 -23.85
N ALA A 395 -12.63 37.20 -25.15
CA ALA A 395 -13.21 36.37 -26.21
C ALA A 395 -12.66 34.93 -26.18
N LEU A 396 -11.35 34.77 -26.03
CA LEU A 396 -10.71 33.46 -25.97
C LEU A 396 -11.17 32.65 -24.75
N GLY A 397 -11.23 33.28 -23.57
CA GLY A 397 -11.77 32.66 -22.35
C GLY A 397 -13.26 32.30 -22.46
N GLY A 398 -14.05 33.09 -23.18
CA GLY A 398 -15.44 32.77 -23.49
C GLY A 398 -15.59 31.50 -24.34
N VAL A 399 -14.73 31.32 -25.35
CA VAL A 399 -14.71 30.10 -26.19
C VAL A 399 -14.29 28.86 -25.40
N GLU A 400 -13.29 28.97 -24.52
CA GLU A 400 -12.93 27.88 -23.61
C GLU A 400 -14.08 27.53 -22.65
N PHE A 401 -14.74 28.52 -22.05
CA PHE A 401 -15.85 28.29 -21.14
C PHE A 401 -17.05 27.62 -21.84
N ILE A 402 -17.38 28.05 -23.06
CA ILE A 402 -18.43 27.41 -23.89
C ILE A 402 -18.04 25.97 -24.24
N SER A 403 -16.78 25.72 -24.57
CA SER A 403 -16.27 24.38 -24.89
C SER A 403 -16.32 23.45 -23.68
N ILE A 404 -15.92 23.94 -22.49
CA ILE A 404 -16.05 23.20 -21.22
C ILE A 404 -17.51 22.95 -20.87
N PHE A 405 -18.39 23.94 -21.06
CA PHE A 405 -19.83 23.80 -20.80
C PHE A 405 -20.50 22.80 -21.75
N LEU A 406 -20.17 22.82 -23.05
CA LEU A 406 -20.63 21.84 -24.02
C LEU A 406 -20.12 20.43 -23.69
N VAL A 407 -18.84 20.27 -23.35
CA VAL A 407 -18.29 18.98 -22.89
C VAL A 407 -18.99 18.52 -21.61
N TRP A 408 -19.25 19.41 -20.65
CA TRP A 408 -19.99 19.10 -19.42
C TRP A 408 -21.44 18.69 -19.69
N LEU A 409 -22.13 19.33 -20.65
CA LEU A 409 -23.45 18.93 -21.12
C LEU A 409 -23.41 17.57 -21.83
N PHE A 410 -22.42 17.30 -22.68
CA PHE A 410 -22.26 15.98 -23.32
C PHE A 410 -21.96 14.89 -22.29
N LEU A 411 -21.11 15.14 -21.30
CA LEU A 411 -20.80 14.20 -20.22
C LEU A 411 -22.01 13.97 -19.29
N ASN A 412 -22.81 15.00 -19.00
CA ASN A 412 -24.04 14.84 -18.22
C ASN A 412 -25.17 14.18 -19.02
N ARG A 413 -25.18 14.32 -20.36
CA ARG A 413 -26.11 13.59 -21.24
C ARG A 413 -25.70 12.12 -21.41
N ALA A 414 -24.39 11.84 -21.42
CA ALA A 414 -23.83 10.48 -21.42
C ALA A 414 -23.98 9.73 -20.08
N ARG A 415 -24.09 10.45 -18.96
CA ARG A 415 -24.42 9.87 -17.63
C ARG A 415 -25.78 9.18 -17.54
N GLY A 416 -26.63 9.31 -18.56
CA GLY A 416 -27.90 8.58 -18.65
C GLY A 416 -27.77 7.09 -18.97
N ASP A 417 -26.63 6.63 -19.50
CA ASP A 417 -26.50 5.27 -20.06
C ASP A 417 -25.12 4.62 -19.83
N GLU A 418 -24.73 4.51 -18.56
CA GLU A 418 -23.42 3.96 -18.16
C GLU A 418 -23.37 2.41 -18.09
N ASN A 419 -24.48 1.71 -18.39
CA ASN A 419 -24.60 0.26 -18.23
C ASN A 419 -24.30 -0.54 -19.51
N VAL A 420 -24.78 -0.08 -20.68
CA VAL A 420 -24.67 -0.81 -21.95
C VAL A 420 -23.21 -1.10 -22.34
N GLY A 421 -22.29 -0.19 -22.04
CA GLY A 421 -20.86 -0.36 -22.30
C GLY A 421 -20.15 -1.42 -21.43
N LYS A 422 -20.69 -1.74 -20.24
CA LYS A 422 -20.10 -2.73 -19.33
C LYS A 422 -20.52 -4.17 -19.69
N GLU A 423 -21.78 -4.37 -20.09
CA GLU A 423 -22.27 -5.68 -20.51
C GLU A 423 -21.50 -6.23 -21.71
N GLY A 424 -21.28 -5.41 -22.75
CA GLY A 424 -20.53 -5.81 -23.95
C GLY A 424 -19.09 -6.25 -23.65
N TYR A 425 -18.41 -5.61 -22.69
CA TYR A 425 -17.06 -5.99 -22.27
C TYR A 425 -17.06 -7.30 -21.47
N LEU A 426 -18.02 -7.49 -20.56
CA LEU A 426 -18.15 -8.70 -19.75
C LEU A 426 -18.48 -9.95 -20.59
N LEU A 427 -19.39 -9.82 -21.55
CA LEU A 427 -19.69 -10.86 -22.55
C LEU A 427 -18.45 -11.24 -23.36
N ALA A 428 -17.71 -10.25 -23.88
CA ALA A 428 -16.50 -10.49 -24.66
C ALA A 428 -15.32 -11.08 -23.84
N ALA A 429 -15.24 -10.80 -22.54
CA ALA A 429 -14.16 -11.25 -21.67
C ALA A 429 -14.39 -12.64 -21.05
N THR A 430 -15.64 -13.13 -21.01
CA THR A 430 -16.01 -14.34 -20.25
C THR A 430 -16.72 -15.42 -21.09
N GLY A 431 -17.40 -15.06 -22.18
CA GLY A 431 -18.07 -16.02 -23.06
C GLY A 431 -19.40 -16.61 -22.55
N PHE A 432 -19.89 -16.23 -21.36
CA PHE A 432 -21.19 -16.69 -20.86
C PHE A 432 -22.36 -15.93 -21.48
N LYS A 433 -23.52 -16.59 -21.51
CA LYS A 433 -24.78 -15.95 -21.92
C LYS A 433 -25.18 -14.90 -20.88
N GLY A 434 -25.19 -13.64 -21.30
CA GLY A 434 -25.94 -12.59 -20.61
C GLY A 434 -27.44 -12.87 -20.73
N MET A 435 -28.14 -12.91 -19.60
CA MET A 435 -29.57 -13.17 -19.50
C MET A 435 -30.27 -11.94 -18.91
N THR A 436 -31.50 -11.68 -19.34
CA THR A 436 -32.24 -10.50 -18.87
C THR A 436 -32.81 -10.71 -17.46
N PHE A 437 -33.06 -9.62 -16.71
CA PHE A 437 -33.71 -9.75 -15.40
C PHE A 437 -35.12 -10.34 -15.54
N TYR A 438 -35.81 -10.02 -16.63
CA TYR A 438 -37.14 -10.57 -16.93
C TYR A 438 -37.08 -12.09 -17.20
N GLU A 439 -36.14 -12.55 -18.04
CA GLU A 439 -35.90 -13.99 -18.29
C GLU A 439 -35.67 -14.77 -16.99
N LEU A 440 -34.81 -14.26 -16.09
CA LEU A 440 -34.53 -14.92 -14.82
C LEU A 440 -35.69 -14.81 -13.81
N LYS A 441 -36.47 -13.73 -13.85
CA LYS A 441 -37.67 -13.57 -13.03
C LYS A 441 -38.77 -14.57 -13.44
N GLU A 442 -38.99 -14.77 -14.74
CA GLU A 442 -39.93 -15.78 -15.24
C GLU A 442 -39.42 -17.20 -14.94
N ALA A 443 -38.14 -17.48 -15.21
CA ALA A 443 -37.52 -18.78 -14.95
C ALA A 443 -37.61 -19.22 -13.48
N THR A 444 -37.54 -18.27 -12.53
CA THR A 444 -37.67 -18.51 -11.08
C THR A 444 -39.10 -18.36 -10.54
N LYS A 445 -40.11 -18.19 -11.43
CA LYS A 445 -41.51 -17.93 -11.09
C LYS A 445 -41.66 -16.78 -10.09
N ASN A 446 -41.07 -15.64 -10.44
CA ASN A 446 -40.97 -14.44 -9.59
C ASN A 446 -40.21 -14.71 -8.26
N PHE A 447 -39.09 -15.44 -8.34
CA PHE A 447 -38.24 -15.79 -7.19
C PHE A 447 -38.98 -16.54 -6.07
N SER A 448 -39.87 -17.48 -6.45
CA SER A 448 -40.79 -18.13 -5.50
C SER A 448 -40.17 -19.21 -4.62
N GLN A 449 -39.19 -19.96 -5.14
CA GLN A 449 -38.56 -21.08 -4.43
C GLN A 449 -37.12 -20.74 -4.03
N GLU A 450 -36.94 -20.29 -2.80
CA GLU A 450 -35.63 -20.15 -2.16
C GLU A 450 -35.04 -21.53 -1.85
N ILE A 451 -33.77 -21.74 -2.21
CA ILE A 451 -32.99 -22.96 -1.95
C ILE A 451 -31.73 -22.70 -1.12
N GLY A 452 -31.40 -21.43 -0.86
CA GLY A 452 -30.29 -21.05 0.01
C GLY A 452 -30.24 -19.55 0.26
N ARG A 453 -29.70 -19.15 1.42
CA ARG A 453 -29.56 -17.74 1.81
C ARG A 453 -28.30 -17.56 2.64
N GLY A 454 -27.52 -16.53 2.32
CA GLY A 454 -26.27 -16.23 2.99
C GLY A 454 -25.92 -14.74 2.95
N GLY A 455 -24.71 -14.39 3.39
CA GLY A 455 -24.25 -13.00 3.41
C GLY A 455 -24.20 -12.33 2.03
N ALA A 456 -23.84 -13.08 0.99
CA ALA A 456 -23.74 -12.60 -0.39
C ALA A 456 -25.12 -12.41 -1.09
N GLY A 457 -26.19 -13.03 -0.59
CA GLY A 457 -27.52 -12.95 -1.21
C GLY A 457 -28.40 -14.18 -1.02
N ILE A 458 -29.36 -14.37 -1.93
CA ILE A 458 -30.38 -15.41 -1.91
C ILE A 458 -30.31 -16.23 -3.20
N VAL A 459 -30.37 -17.56 -3.08
CA VAL A 459 -30.35 -18.50 -4.20
C VAL A 459 -31.75 -19.08 -4.41
N TYR A 460 -32.24 -19.01 -5.64
CA TYR A 460 -33.55 -19.49 -6.04
C TYR A 460 -33.45 -20.64 -7.04
N LYS A 461 -34.38 -21.60 -6.97
CA LYS A 461 -34.54 -22.60 -8.03
C LYS A 461 -35.25 -21.98 -9.22
N GLY A 462 -34.73 -22.20 -10.42
CA GLY A 462 -35.36 -21.79 -11.67
C GLY A 462 -35.35 -22.89 -12.73
N MET A 463 -36.09 -22.68 -13.80
CA MET A 463 -36.08 -23.48 -15.01
C MET A 463 -35.97 -22.54 -16.21
N LEU A 464 -34.90 -22.67 -16.99
CA LEU A 464 -34.69 -21.89 -18.21
C LEU A 464 -35.68 -22.33 -19.31
N THR A 465 -35.81 -21.50 -20.34
CA THR A 465 -36.70 -21.75 -21.50
C THR A 465 -36.31 -22.99 -22.32
N ASP A 466 -35.07 -23.47 -22.19
CA ASP A 466 -34.58 -24.72 -22.77
C ASP A 466 -34.84 -25.97 -21.88
N GLY A 467 -35.55 -25.79 -20.76
CA GLY A 467 -35.90 -26.86 -19.81
C GLY A 467 -34.84 -27.15 -18.77
N ARG A 468 -33.64 -26.54 -18.82
CA ARG A 468 -32.60 -26.78 -17.81
C ARG A 468 -32.99 -26.20 -16.46
N VAL A 469 -32.87 -27.01 -15.41
CA VAL A 469 -33.05 -26.58 -14.02
C VAL A 469 -31.77 -25.90 -13.53
N VAL A 470 -31.91 -24.73 -12.93
CA VAL A 470 -30.79 -23.85 -12.56
C VAL A 470 -30.91 -23.30 -11.14
N ALA A 471 -29.77 -22.94 -10.55
CA ALA A 471 -29.69 -22.17 -9.32
C ALA A 471 -29.38 -20.70 -9.65
N VAL A 472 -30.32 -19.80 -9.35
CA VAL A 472 -30.22 -18.36 -9.62
C VAL A 472 -29.89 -17.62 -8.32
N LYS A 473 -28.62 -17.24 -8.15
CA LYS A 473 -28.12 -16.48 -7.00
C LYS A 473 -28.30 -14.98 -7.26
N ARG A 474 -29.24 -14.35 -6.57
CA ARG A 474 -29.45 -12.89 -6.57
C ARG A 474 -28.63 -12.27 -5.45
N LEU A 475 -27.67 -11.42 -5.83
CA LEU A 475 -26.81 -10.70 -4.90
C LEU A 475 -27.55 -9.51 -4.27
N ASN A 476 -27.03 -9.04 -3.13
CA ASN A 476 -27.58 -7.89 -2.43
C ASN A 476 -27.39 -6.59 -3.24
N GLU A 477 -28.41 -5.71 -3.26
CA GLU A 477 -28.42 -4.47 -4.07
C GLU A 477 -27.51 -3.34 -3.54
N ALA A 478 -26.52 -3.67 -2.69
CA ALA A 478 -25.58 -2.73 -2.10
C ALA A 478 -24.28 -2.61 -2.92
N ASN A 479 -23.52 -1.52 -2.72
CA ASN A 479 -22.25 -1.27 -3.42
C ASN A 479 -21.21 -2.41 -3.27
N GLU A 480 -21.30 -3.23 -2.21
CA GLU A 480 -20.41 -4.38 -2.00
C GLU A 480 -20.75 -5.52 -2.98
N GLY A 481 -22.04 -5.74 -3.31
CA GLY A 481 -22.49 -6.78 -4.23
C GLY A 481 -22.00 -6.62 -5.67
N GLU A 482 -21.64 -5.41 -6.11
CA GLU A 482 -20.97 -5.18 -7.40
C GLU A 482 -19.55 -5.78 -7.41
N ALA A 483 -18.80 -5.63 -6.32
CA ALA A 483 -17.45 -6.17 -6.21
C ALA A 483 -17.47 -7.70 -6.12
N GLU A 484 -18.43 -8.25 -5.37
CA GLU A 484 -18.66 -9.70 -5.26
C GLU A 484 -19.06 -10.31 -6.61
N PHE A 485 -19.99 -9.68 -7.33
CA PHE A 485 -20.40 -10.07 -8.69
C PHE A 485 -19.21 -10.10 -9.65
N VAL A 486 -18.42 -9.03 -9.71
CA VAL A 486 -17.28 -8.90 -10.62
C VAL A 486 -16.16 -9.89 -10.24
N ALA A 487 -15.92 -10.15 -8.96
CA ALA A 487 -14.95 -11.16 -8.52
C ALA A 487 -15.37 -12.58 -8.90
N GLU A 488 -16.62 -12.94 -8.63
CA GLU A 488 -17.14 -14.28 -8.90
C GLU A 488 -17.16 -14.57 -10.40
N VAL A 489 -17.73 -13.67 -11.23
CA VAL A 489 -17.80 -13.81 -12.69
C VAL A 489 -16.42 -13.86 -13.36
N ASN A 490 -15.45 -13.04 -12.94
CA ASN A 490 -14.10 -13.06 -13.51
C ASN A 490 -13.27 -14.29 -13.13
N THR A 491 -13.63 -14.95 -12.01
CA THR A 491 -12.92 -16.12 -11.50
C THR A 491 -13.54 -17.41 -12.03
N ILE A 492 -14.78 -17.73 -11.65
CA ILE A 492 -15.43 -18.98 -12.07
C ILE A 492 -15.62 -19.05 -13.58
N GLY A 493 -15.76 -17.89 -14.24
CA GLY A 493 -15.95 -17.79 -15.68
C GLY A 493 -14.76 -18.26 -16.53
N LYS A 494 -13.62 -18.60 -15.93
CA LYS A 494 -12.45 -19.13 -16.65
C LYS A 494 -12.13 -20.59 -16.29
N LEU A 495 -12.99 -21.23 -15.50
CA LEU A 495 -12.74 -22.53 -14.92
C LEU A 495 -13.70 -23.57 -15.52
N ASN A 496 -13.16 -24.75 -15.77
CA ASN A 496 -13.93 -25.89 -16.23
C ASN A 496 -13.28 -27.16 -15.66
N HIS A 497 -13.92 -27.73 -14.64
CA HIS A 497 -13.43 -28.92 -13.95
C HIS A 497 -14.59 -29.66 -13.28
N MET A 498 -14.62 -30.99 -13.39
CA MET A 498 -15.75 -31.84 -12.95
C MET A 498 -16.14 -31.68 -11.46
N ASN A 499 -15.23 -31.17 -10.62
CA ASN A 499 -15.47 -30.91 -9.19
C ASN A 499 -15.55 -29.42 -8.81
N LEU A 500 -15.79 -28.52 -9.78
CA LEU A 500 -16.15 -27.12 -9.54
C LEU A 500 -17.57 -26.86 -10.07
N ILE A 501 -18.25 -25.84 -9.54
CA ILE A 501 -19.61 -25.47 -9.98
C ILE A 501 -19.58 -24.79 -11.35
N ASP A 502 -20.43 -25.23 -12.27
CA ASP A 502 -20.54 -24.67 -13.62
C ASP A 502 -21.45 -23.42 -13.61
N MET A 503 -20.88 -22.28 -14.00
CA MET A 503 -21.63 -21.07 -14.31
C MET A 503 -22.23 -21.16 -15.71
N LEU A 504 -23.53 -20.90 -15.83
CA LEU A 504 -24.28 -20.97 -17.09
C LEU A 504 -24.56 -19.59 -17.69
N GLY A 505 -24.54 -18.53 -16.86
CA GLY A 505 -24.86 -17.17 -17.27
C GLY A 505 -24.93 -16.18 -16.11
N PHE A 506 -25.20 -14.92 -16.44
CA PHE A 506 -25.37 -13.85 -15.47
C PHE A 506 -26.37 -12.80 -15.98
N CYS A 507 -26.87 -11.96 -15.07
CA CYS A 507 -27.64 -10.75 -15.37
C CYS A 507 -26.99 -9.55 -14.68
N ALA A 508 -26.72 -8.49 -15.44
CA ALA A 508 -26.07 -7.26 -14.98
C ALA A 508 -26.94 -6.00 -15.22
N GLU A 509 -28.26 -6.16 -15.31
CA GLU A 509 -29.17 -5.06 -15.66
C GLU A 509 -29.39 -4.06 -14.51
N LYS A 510 -29.05 -2.79 -14.73
CA LYS A 510 -29.30 -1.68 -13.77
C LYS A 510 -28.69 -2.00 -12.39
N LYS A 511 -29.53 -2.20 -11.36
CA LYS A 511 -29.15 -2.58 -9.99
C LYS A 511 -29.22 -4.08 -9.71
N HIS A 512 -29.63 -4.87 -10.69
CA HIS A 512 -29.81 -6.31 -10.55
C HIS A 512 -28.49 -7.01 -10.90
N ARG A 513 -28.01 -7.84 -9.97
CA ARG A 513 -26.85 -8.71 -10.13
C ARG A 513 -27.29 -10.12 -9.79
N LEU A 514 -27.36 -10.97 -10.80
CA LEU A 514 -27.75 -12.37 -10.66
C LEU A 514 -26.74 -13.26 -11.36
N LEU A 515 -26.42 -14.38 -10.74
CA LEU A 515 -25.53 -15.42 -11.23
C LEU A 515 -26.34 -16.70 -11.42
N VAL A 516 -26.12 -17.38 -12.54
CA VAL A 516 -26.88 -18.58 -12.92
C VAL A 516 -25.93 -19.76 -12.96
N TYR A 517 -26.18 -20.74 -12.10
CA TYR A 517 -25.41 -21.98 -11.98
C TYR A 517 -26.26 -23.19 -12.36
N GLU A 518 -25.60 -24.31 -12.62
CA GLU A 518 -26.28 -25.62 -12.58
C GLU A 518 -26.99 -25.84 -11.23
N TYR A 519 -28.05 -26.65 -11.23
CA TYR A 519 -28.77 -27.00 -10.01
C TYR A 519 -28.25 -28.31 -9.42
N MET A 520 -27.88 -28.29 -8.14
CA MET A 520 -27.28 -29.41 -7.41
C MET A 520 -28.35 -30.08 -6.54
N GLU A 521 -28.82 -31.26 -6.92
CA GLU A 521 -30.07 -31.83 -6.39
C GLU A 521 -29.97 -32.35 -4.95
N GLN A 522 -28.76 -32.64 -4.46
CA GLN A 522 -28.53 -33.08 -3.07
C GLN A 522 -28.12 -31.92 -2.15
N GLY A 523 -28.18 -30.66 -2.59
CA GLY A 523 -27.92 -29.49 -1.75
C GLY A 523 -26.46 -29.41 -1.29
N SER A 524 -26.22 -28.86 -0.10
CA SER A 524 -24.87 -28.70 0.45
C SER A 524 -24.40 -29.91 1.28
N LEU A 525 -23.09 -30.12 1.33
CA LEU A 525 -22.45 -31.10 2.22
C LEU A 525 -22.80 -30.82 3.70
N ALA A 526 -22.99 -29.56 4.09
CA ALA A 526 -23.44 -29.19 5.44
C ALA A 526 -24.77 -29.86 5.80
N GLU A 527 -25.79 -29.75 4.94
CA GLU A 527 -27.12 -30.35 5.17
C GLU A 527 -27.04 -31.88 5.26
N LYS A 528 -26.19 -32.51 4.44
CA LYS A 528 -26.02 -33.98 4.43
C LYS A 528 -25.21 -34.51 5.63
N LEU A 529 -24.33 -33.70 6.20
CA LEU A 529 -23.65 -34.00 7.46
C LEU A 529 -24.59 -33.84 8.67
N GLU A 530 -25.38 -32.77 8.73
CA GLU A 530 -26.35 -32.55 9.83
C GLU A 530 -27.52 -33.55 9.81
N SER A 531 -27.96 -33.99 8.62
CA SER A 531 -28.99 -35.04 8.48
C SER A 531 -28.44 -36.47 8.56
N HIS A 532 -27.13 -36.64 8.77
CA HIS A 532 -26.43 -37.94 8.86
C HIS A 532 -26.65 -38.89 7.66
N GLN A 533 -26.97 -38.37 6.47
CA GLN A 533 -27.31 -39.15 5.27
C GLN A 533 -26.10 -39.74 4.52
N LEU A 534 -24.87 -39.47 4.98
CA LEU A 534 -23.64 -39.89 4.31
C LEU A 534 -22.99 -41.09 5.00
N ASP A 535 -22.94 -42.23 4.31
CA ASP A 535 -22.08 -43.35 4.63
C ASP A 535 -20.59 -43.03 4.39
N TRP A 536 -19.70 -43.95 4.79
CA TRP A 536 -18.26 -43.74 4.70
C TRP A 536 -17.74 -43.61 3.26
N GLN A 537 -18.30 -44.38 2.32
CA GLN A 537 -17.88 -44.35 0.92
C GLN A 537 -18.21 -43.00 0.30
N LYS A 538 -19.45 -42.51 0.48
CA LYS A 538 -19.84 -41.16 0.04
C LYS A 538 -18.95 -40.07 0.64
N ARG A 539 -18.61 -40.14 1.93
CA ARG A 539 -17.71 -39.17 2.57
C ARG A 539 -16.31 -39.19 1.95
N TYR A 540 -15.78 -40.37 1.66
CA TYR A 540 -14.49 -40.52 0.98
C TYR A 540 -14.52 -39.94 -0.44
N ASP A 541 -15.54 -40.25 -1.23
CA ASP A 541 -15.66 -39.77 -2.62
C ASP A 541 -15.89 -38.25 -2.67
N ILE A 542 -16.66 -37.69 -1.73
CA ILE A 542 -16.85 -36.25 -1.55
C ILE A 542 -15.54 -35.56 -1.17
N ALA A 543 -14.77 -36.13 -0.25
CA ALA A 543 -13.46 -35.60 0.12
C ALA A 543 -12.51 -35.62 -1.08
N LEU A 544 -12.38 -36.76 -1.75
CA LEU A 544 -11.51 -36.96 -2.91
C LEU A 544 -11.85 -36.02 -4.08
N GLY A 545 -13.14 -35.88 -4.42
CA GLY A 545 -13.57 -34.95 -5.47
C GLY A 545 -13.33 -33.49 -5.10
N SER A 546 -13.62 -33.09 -3.86
CA SER A 546 -13.34 -31.73 -3.38
C SER A 546 -11.84 -31.42 -3.42
N ALA A 547 -10.99 -32.37 -3.04
CA ALA A 547 -9.54 -32.23 -3.12
C ALA A 547 -9.04 -32.06 -4.56
N LYS A 548 -9.60 -32.81 -5.53
CA LYS A 548 -9.30 -32.64 -6.96
C LYS A 548 -9.68 -31.24 -7.46
N GLY A 549 -10.87 -30.76 -7.09
CA GLY A 549 -11.32 -29.41 -7.42
C GLY A 549 -10.37 -28.32 -6.90
N LEU A 550 -9.92 -28.42 -5.65
CA LEU A 550 -8.97 -27.47 -5.06
C LEU A 550 -7.55 -27.59 -5.65
N ALA A 551 -7.07 -28.80 -5.91
CA ALA A 551 -5.77 -29.03 -6.55
C ALA A 551 -5.70 -28.39 -7.95
N TYR A 552 -6.77 -28.49 -8.74
CA TYR A 552 -6.89 -27.82 -10.03
C TYR A 552 -6.70 -26.29 -9.91
N LEU A 553 -7.36 -25.64 -8.93
CA LEU A 553 -7.23 -24.20 -8.67
C LEU A 553 -5.81 -23.76 -8.27
N HIS A 554 -5.11 -24.61 -7.51
CA HIS A 554 -3.80 -24.28 -6.93
C HIS A 554 -2.63 -24.63 -7.84
N ASP A 555 -2.68 -25.74 -8.56
CA ASP A 555 -1.53 -26.28 -9.28
C ASP A 555 -1.71 -26.28 -10.80
N GLU A 556 -2.93 -26.49 -11.32
CA GLU A 556 -3.19 -26.66 -12.77
C GLU A 556 -3.61 -25.34 -13.48
N CYS A 557 -4.28 -24.40 -12.80
CA CYS A 557 -4.64 -23.10 -13.36
C CYS A 557 -3.41 -22.21 -13.65
N LEU A 558 -3.41 -21.47 -14.77
CA LEU A 558 -2.31 -20.57 -15.16
C LEU A 558 -2.00 -19.52 -14.08
N GLU A 559 -3.03 -18.85 -13.57
CA GLU A 559 -2.98 -18.00 -12.39
C GLU A 559 -3.36 -18.84 -11.16
N TRP A 560 -2.70 -18.64 -10.02
CA TRP A 560 -3.04 -19.32 -8.78
C TRP A 560 -4.36 -18.76 -8.24
N ILE A 561 -5.38 -19.61 -8.08
CA ILE A 561 -6.68 -19.18 -7.57
C ILE A 561 -6.82 -19.66 -6.12
N LEU A 562 -6.87 -18.70 -5.20
CA LEU A 562 -7.22 -18.98 -3.81
C LEU A 562 -8.73 -18.90 -3.64
N HIS A 563 -9.35 -19.93 -3.07
CA HIS A 563 -10.78 -19.99 -2.83
C HIS A 563 -11.19 -19.14 -1.61
N CYS A 564 -10.36 -19.15 -0.55
CA CYS A 564 -10.48 -18.40 0.71
C CYS A 564 -11.68 -18.75 1.62
N ASP A 565 -12.71 -19.46 1.12
CA ASP A 565 -13.90 -19.82 1.92
C ASP A 565 -14.32 -21.29 1.74
N VAL A 566 -13.37 -22.21 1.76
CA VAL A 566 -13.65 -23.67 1.69
C VAL A 566 -14.33 -24.13 2.98
N LYS A 567 -15.58 -24.60 2.87
CA LYS A 567 -16.41 -25.08 3.99
C LYS A 567 -17.55 -25.99 3.49
N PRO A 568 -18.24 -26.76 4.34
CA PRO A 568 -19.27 -27.71 3.89
C PRO A 568 -20.51 -27.06 3.25
N GLN A 569 -20.76 -25.77 3.51
CA GLN A 569 -21.85 -25.03 2.84
C GLN A 569 -21.52 -24.72 1.37
N ASN A 570 -20.23 -24.64 1.02
CA ASN A 570 -19.72 -24.27 -0.30
C ASN A 570 -19.22 -25.50 -1.10
N ILE A 571 -19.64 -26.71 -0.69
CA ILE A 571 -19.42 -27.96 -1.40
C ILE A 571 -20.81 -28.52 -1.67
N LEU A 572 -21.25 -28.40 -2.92
CA LEU A 572 -22.57 -28.82 -3.36
C LEU A 572 -22.51 -30.22 -3.95
N LEU A 573 -23.63 -30.94 -3.86
CA LEU A 573 -23.71 -32.36 -4.20
C LEU A 573 -24.78 -32.57 -5.28
N ASP A 574 -24.39 -33.22 -6.38
CA ASP A 574 -25.34 -33.58 -7.44
C ASP A 574 -26.19 -34.79 -7.05
N SER A 575 -27.15 -35.17 -7.90
CA SER A 575 -27.99 -36.35 -7.73
C SER A 575 -27.22 -37.65 -7.44
N GLY A 576 -25.97 -37.77 -7.91
CA GLY A 576 -25.04 -38.88 -7.65
C GLY A 576 -24.10 -38.70 -6.45
N TYR A 577 -24.30 -37.68 -5.61
CA TYR A 577 -23.42 -37.29 -4.50
C TYR A 577 -21.99 -36.89 -4.91
N ARG A 578 -21.76 -36.54 -6.18
CA ARG A 578 -20.46 -36.03 -6.64
C ARG A 578 -20.29 -34.58 -6.19
N PRO A 579 -19.13 -34.20 -5.62
CA PRO A 579 -18.91 -32.87 -5.08
C PRO A 579 -18.54 -31.86 -6.16
N LYS A 580 -19.10 -30.65 -6.07
CA LYS A 580 -18.64 -29.46 -6.77
C LYS A 580 -18.41 -28.31 -5.78
N VAL A 581 -17.23 -27.71 -5.79
CA VAL A 581 -16.89 -26.54 -4.97
C VAL A 581 -17.52 -25.28 -5.58
N SER A 582 -18.12 -24.42 -4.75
CA SER A 582 -18.90 -23.25 -5.15
C SER A 582 -18.57 -21.99 -4.32
N ASP A 583 -19.19 -20.84 -4.67
CA ASP A 583 -19.07 -19.54 -3.97
C ASP A 583 -17.67 -18.88 -4.06
N PHE A 584 -17.27 -18.54 -5.29
CA PHE A 584 -15.98 -17.91 -5.62
C PHE A 584 -15.94 -16.39 -5.38
N TRP A 585 -16.93 -15.81 -4.71
CA TRP A 585 -17.00 -14.36 -4.45
C TRP A 585 -15.89 -13.83 -3.52
N LEU A 586 -15.25 -14.73 -2.76
CA LEU A 586 -14.06 -14.44 -1.93
C LEU A 586 -12.73 -14.80 -2.58
N SER A 587 -12.75 -15.33 -3.81
CA SER A 587 -11.55 -15.83 -4.45
C SER A 587 -10.65 -14.73 -4.99
N GLU A 588 -9.34 -14.99 -5.01
CA GLU A 588 -8.30 -14.04 -5.43
C GLU A 588 -7.34 -14.71 -6.42
N LEU A 589 -6.99 -13.99 -7.49
CA LEU A 589 -6.08 -14.40 -8.55
C LEU A 589 -4.64 -13.93 -8.24
N LEU A 590 -3.70 -14.87 -8.17
CA LEU A 590 -2.29 -14.61 -7.89
C LEU A 590 -1.40 -14.94 -9.09
N ASP A 591 -0.62 -13.94 -9.53
CA ASP A 591 0.38 -14.08 -10.59
C ASP A 591 1.63 -14.79 -10.05
N ARG A 592 1.86 -16.01 -10.57
CA ARG A 592 2.98 -16.90 -10.21
C ARG A 592 4.36 -16.22 -10.31
N GLY A 593 4.51 -15.16 -11.12
CA GLY A 593 5.75 -14.43 -11.33
C GLY A 593 6.08 -13.34 -10.29
N LYS A 594 5.18 -13.03 -9.33
CA LYS A 594 5.31 -11.84 -8.45
C LYS A 594 5.20 -12.12 -6.94
N LEU A 595 5.82 -13.21 -6.47
CA LEU A 595 5.84 -13.71 -5.08
C LEU A 595 6.16 -12.72 -3.93
N SER A 596 6.55 -11.47 -4.19
CA SER A 596 7.06 -10.53 -3.18
C SER A 596 6.11 -9.39 -2.78
N LYS A 597 4.84 -9.38 -3.23
CA LYS A 597 4.02 -8.15 -3.13
C LYS A 597 2.50 -8.29 -2.97
N TYR A 598 2.02 -9.31 -2.26
CA TYR A 598 0.59 -9.48 -1.97
C TYR A 598 0.28 -9.15 -0.51
N SER A 599 -0.25 -7.93 -0.30
CA SER A 599 -0.90 -7.51 0.94
C SER A 599 -2.39 -7.62 0.72
N PHE A 600 -2.99 -8.68 1.25
CA PHE A 600 -4.45 -8.80 1.30
C PHE A 600 -5.00 -7.62 2.13
N SER A 601 -6.04 -6.97 1.63
CA SER A 601 -6.52 -5.69 2.18
C SER A 601 -7.56 -5.86 3.30
N LYS A 602 -8.13 -7.07 3.43
CA LYS A 602 -9.03 -7.51 4.49
C LYS A 602 -8.85 -9.03 4.68
N ILE A 603 -8.95 -9.53 5.91
CA ILE A 603 -9.14 -10.96 6.19
C ILE A 603 -10.54 -11.34 5.71
N ARG A 604 -10.69 -12.46 4.99
CA ARG A 604 -11.98 -12.93 4.48
C ARG A 604 -12.09 -14.45 4.56
N GLY A 605 -13.24 -14.98 5.00
CA GLY A 605 -13.49 -16.43 5.10
C GLY A 605 -14.27 -16.81 6.35
N THR A 606 -14.70 -18.07 6.44
CA THR A 606 -15.59 -18.52 7.53
C THR A 606 -14.84 -18.95 8.80
N ARG A 607 -15.14 -18.29 9.93
CA ARG A 607 -14.64 -18.66 11.27
C ARG A 607 -14.90 -20.15 11.58
N GLY A 608 -13.85 -20.83 12.03
CA GLY A 608 -13.82 -22.28 12.25
C GLY A 608 -12.99 -23.02 11.20
N TYR A 609 -12.97 -22.53 9.95
CA TYR A 609 -12.25 -23.14 8.83
C TYR A 609 -10.97 -22.37 8.46
N MET A 610 -10.94 -21.05 8.68
CA MET A 610 -9.77 -20.20 8.35
C MET A 610 -8.47 -20.68 8.99
N ALA A 611 -7.40 -20.67 8.20
CA ALA A 611 -6.04 -21.00 8.61
C ALA A 611 -5.47 -20.01 9.64
N PRO A 612 -4.63 -20.45 10.59
CA PRO A 612 -4.07 -19.57 11.62
C PRO A 612 -3.19 -18.46 11.04
N GLU A 613 -2.42 -18.72 9.98
CA GLU A 613 -1.64 -17.69 9.28
C GLU A 613 -2.52 -16.60 8.65
N TRP A 614 -3.72 -16.96 8.20
CA TRP A 614 -4.68 -16.04 7.60
C TRP A 614 -5.36 -15.19 8.66
N VAL A 615 -5.76 -15.80 9.78
CA VAL A 615 -6.27 -15.08 10.97
C VAL A 615 -5.18 -14.17 11.56
N LEU A 616 -3.91 -14.57 11.53
CA LEU A 616 -2.78 -13.77 12.02
C LEU A 616 -2.25 -12.73 11.00
N ASN A 617 -2.98 -12.50 9.91
CA ASN A 617 -2.61 -11.57 8.81
C ASN A 617 -1.17 -11.74 8.30
N ARG A 618 -0.66 -12.98 8.26
CA ARG A 618 0.65 -13.31 7.71
C ARG A 618 0.54 -13.51 6.19
N PRO A 619 1.65 -13.48 5.43
CA PRO A 619 1.61 -13.79 4.00
C PRO A 619 1.03 -15.19 3.75
N ILE A 620 -0.07 -15.25 3.00
CA ILE A 620 -0.75 -16.51 2.69
C ILE A 620 -0.36 -17.07 1.32
N THR A 621 -0.67 -18.36 1.15
CA THR A 621 -0.45 -19.17 -0.05
C THR A 621 -1.66 -20.12 -0.20
N SER A 622 -1.67 -21.00 -1.21
CA SER A 622 -2.67 -22.08 -1.36
C SER A 622 -2.89 -22.94 -0.10
N LYS A 623 -1.93 -22.93 0.84
CA LYS A 623 -2.04 -23.61 2.14
C LYS A 623 -3.25 -23.19 2.99
N VAL A 624 -3.82 -22.00 2.80
CA VAL A 624 -5.01 -21.58 3.57
C VAL A 624 -6.26 -22.37 3.21
N ASP A 625 -6.42 -22.70 1.92
CA ASP A 625 -7.49 -23.55 1.43
C ASP A 625 -7.23 -25.01 1.83
N VAL A 626 -5.96 -25.46 1.81
CA VAL A 626 -5.57 -26.80 2.28
C VAL A 626 -5.90 -26.99 3.77
N TYR A 627 -5.63 -25.98 4.61
CA TYR A 627 -6.04 -26.02 6.02
C TYR A 627 -7.57 -26.07 6.15
N SER A 628 -8.28 -25.23 5.41
CA SER A 628 -9.75 -25.15 5.43
C SER A 628 -10.39 -26.48 5.01
N TYR A 629 -9.89 -27.09 3.93
CA TYR A 629 -10.24 -28.45 3.49
C TYR A 629 -9.90 -29.53 4.54
N GLY A 630 -8.79 -29.37 5.26
CA GLY A 630 -8.44 -30.21 6.41
C GLY A 630 -9.51 -30.17 7.50
N ILE A 631 -10.03 -28.99 7.84
CA ILE A 631 -11.15 -28.85 8.79
C ILE A 631 -12.42 -29.50 8.26
N VAL A 632 -12.78 -29.30 6.99
CA VAL A 632 -13.92 -29.99 6.34
C VAL A 632 -13.79 -31.51 6.44
N THR A 633 -12.58 -32.03 6.22
CA THR A 633 -12.29 -33.47 6.34
C THR A 633 -12.45 -33.96 7.78
N LEU A 634 -11.97 -33.20 8.77
CA LEU A 634 -12.20 -33.53 10.18
C LEU A 634 -13.69 -33.51 10.56
N GLU A 635 -14.48 -32.57 10.03
CA GLU A 635 -15.93 -32.52 10.26
C GLU A 635 -16.64 -33.73 9.61
N MET A 636 -16.25 -34.13 8.39
CA MET A 636 -16.75 -35.35 7.75
C MET A 636 -16.42 -36.62 8.54
N VAL A 637 -15.21 -36.74 9.10
CA VAL A 637 -14.80 -37.91 9.88
C VAL A 637 -15.45 -37.94 11.26
N THR A 638 -15.49 -36.80 11.96
CA THR A 638 -15.93 -36.74 13.37
C THR A 638 -17.43 -36.49 13.55
N GLY A 639 -18.12 -35.96 12.52
CA GLY A 639 -19.48 -35.44 12.63
C GLY A 639 -19.60 -34.20 13.53
N LYS A 640 -18.49 -33.56 13.92
CA LYS A 640 -18.48 -32.41 14.84
C LYS A 640 -18.17 -31.12 14.09
N SER A 641 -19.12 -30.18 14.12
CA SER A 641 -18.94 -28.89 13.45
C SER A 641 -18.04 -27.94 14.27
N PRO A 642 -17.01 -27.32 13.65
CA PRO A 642 -16.11 -26.39 14.34
C PRO A 642 -16.79 -25.10 14.81
N ARG A 643 -18.01 -24.81 14.30
CA ARG A 643 -18.78 -23.60 14.64
C ARG A 643 -19.58 -23.68 15.95
N LYS A 644 -19.91 -24.88 16.43
CA LYS A 644 -20.86 -25.07 17.56
C LYS A 644 -20.19 -25.15 18.95
N GLY A 645 -18.86 -25.11 19.01
CA GLY A 645 -18.07 -25.25 20.26
C GLY A 645 -18.12 -26.69 20.80
N ILE A 646 -16.98 -27.36 20.95
CA ILE A 646 -16.99 -28.73 21.47
C ILE A 646 -16.87 -28.68 22.99
N ARG A 647 -17.97 -28.95 23.70
CA ARG A 647 -18.01 -29.02 25.16
C ARG A 647 -17.12 -30.16 25.69
N TRP A 648 -16.16 -29.81 26.54
CA TRP A 648 -15.25 -30.71 27.26
C TRP A 648 -15.30 -30.45 28.77
N VAL A 649 -14.74 -31.39 29.52
CA VAL A 649 -14.69 -31.34 31.00
C VAL A 649 -14.03 -30.06 31.53
N GLU A 650 -13.14 -29.45 30.74
CA GLU A 650 -12.41 -28.21 31.06
C GLU A 650 -12.97 -26.94 30.38
N GLY A 651 -14.07 -27.01 29.63
CA GLY A 651 -14.67 -25.88 28.91
C GLY A 651 -14.95 -26.15 27.42
N GLU A 652 -15.21 -25.09 26.64
CA GLU A 652 -15.35 -25.19 25.18
C GLU A 652 -13.99 -25.27 24.47
N MET A 653 -13.87 -26.20 23.53
CA MET A 653 -12.63 -26.50 22.81
C MET A 653 -12.83 -26.46 21.29
N ASP A 654 -11.80 -26.05 20.55
CA ASP A 654 -11.80 -26.09 19.09
C ASP A 654 -11.60 -27.52 18.55
N LEU A 655 -12.03 -27.77 17.31
CA LEU A 655 -12.00 -29.09 16.68
C LEU A 655 -10.58 -29.66 16.50
N VAL A 656 -9.56 -28.82 16.30
CA VAL A 656 -8.18 -29.29 16.09
C VAL A 656 -7.56 -29.72 17.42
N THR A 657 -7.74 -28.94 18.48
CA THR A 657 -7.31 -29.30 19.83
C THR A 657 -8.07 -30.52 20.34
N TRP A 658 -9.36 -30.63 20.01
CA TRP A 658 -10.18 -31.81 20.29
C TRP A 658 -9.57 -33.10 19.73
N VAL A 659 -9.39 -33.17 18.41
CA VAL A 659 -8.81 -34.36 17.73
C VAL A 659 -7.43 -34.69 18.30
N ARG A 660 -6.60 -33.67 18.58
CA ARG A 660 -5.26 -33.85 19.17
C ARG A 660 -5.27 -34.40 20.60
N LYS A 661 -6.25 -34.04 21.44
CA LYS A 661 -6.41 -34.64 22.78
C LYS A 661 -6.96 -36.06 22.67
N SER A 662 -8.05 -36.27 21.93
CA SER A 662 -8.68 -37.58 21.76
C SER A 662 -7.74 -38.64 21.16
N GLY A 663 -6.91 -38.27 20.19
CA GLY A 663 -5.90 -39.16 19.61
C GLY A 663 -4.76 -39.53 20.58
N LYS A 664 -4.49 -38.71 21.62
CA LYS A 664 -3.50 -39.03 22.65
C LYS A 664 -4.06 -40.02 23.68
N ASP A 665 -5.29 -39.82 24.16
CA ASP A 665 -5.95 -40.77 25.08
C ASP A 665 -6.15 -42.15 24.41
N GLN A 666 -6.49 -42.15 23.12
CA GLN A 666 -6.68 -43.36 22.34
C GLN A 666 -5.41 -44.19 22.08
N SER A 667 -4.21 -43.65 22.33
CA SER A 667 -2.97 -44.45 22.31
C SER A 667 -2.92 -45.55 23.38
N ARG A 668 -3.89 -45.57 24.32
CA ARG A 668 -4.11 -46.65 25.31
C ARG A 668 -5.22 -47.64 24.94
N GLY A 669 -5.89 -47.52 23.79
CA GLY A 669 -6.95 -48.47 23.43
C GLY A 669 -7.62 -48.26 22.08
N TRP A 670 -7.07 -48.88 21.04
CA TRP A 670 -7.81 -49.29 19.83
C TRP A 670 -7.81 -50.82 19.72
N LYS A 671 -8.78 -51.45 20.38
CA LYS A 671 -9.27 -52.80 20.08
C LYS A 671 -10.79 -52.83 20.23
N LYS A 672 -11.48 -52.39 19.18
CA LYS A 672 -12.67 -53.02 18.58
C LYS A 672 -13.16 -52.18 17.40
#